data_AF-A0A8T2GW21-F1
#
_entry.id   AF-A0A8T2GW21-F1
#
_cell.length_a   1.000
_cell.length_b   1.000
_cell.length_c   1.000
_cell.angle_alpha   90.00
_cell.angle_beta   90.00
_cell.angle_gamma   90.00
#
_symmetry.space_group_name_H-M   'P 1'
#
loop_
_entity.id
_entity.type
_entity.pdbx_description
1 polymer ?
#
loop_
_entity_poly.entity_id
_entity_poly.type
_entity_poly.pdbx_seq_one_letter_code
_entity_poly.pdbx_strand_id
1 'polypeptide(L)'
;MNGSNGEERVVHEVAMVVPKRVLEEEEGDCVEVLVTELRKKGMVVDRVVGLAHEFLKVAAPSEILGNAAAELHIRKPTRLGIDLPFEMQGSEAFIRQPDGLLFSWFERFRCYQHLIYGIVNSGGHDVTLKLDGREFCWTAGESLLRRLESEGVIKQMFPLHDELKRKELLQNWALNWWNCTNQPIDQIYSYFGAKIGVYFSFLGMYTQWLIFPALLGFIVQMVDFGSLQFLALPSFFVGTILWAALFLQFWKRKNAALLARWQINCLVGPSQGYRFLGMEWSSLPFPKELIKNLGNERAKEKEAYQRYEWFAYRKRFRNDVLVIMSIICLQLPFELAYAHIFEIITSDIIKYVLTAIYLLIIQYLTRLGGKVSVKLINREINESVEYRANSLIYKVFGLYFMQTYIGIFYHVLLHRNFMTLRQVLIQRLIISQVFWTLMDGSLPYLKYSYRKYRARTKKKMEDGSSTGKIQIASRVEKEYFKPTYSASIGVELEDGLFDDSLELALQFGMIMMFACAFPLAFALAAVSNVMEIRTNALKLLVTLRRPLPRAAATIGAWLNIWQFLVVMSICTNSALLVCLYDQEGKWKIEPGLAAILIMEHVLLLLKFGLSRLVPEEPAWVRASRVKNVTQAQDMYCKQLLRSISGEFNSLTKPEQEQQQDSERF
;
A
#
# COMPACT_ATOMS: atom_id res chain seq x y z
N MET A 1 -14.09 37.47 -13.32
CA MET A 1 -12.88 38.28 -13.58
C MET A 1 -12.60 39.10 -12.33
N ASN A 2 -11.54 38.73 -11.61
CA ASN A 2 -10.72 39.61 -10.77
C ASN A 2 -9.35 38.92 -10.77
N GLY A 3 -8.47 39.41 -11.65
CA GLY A 3 -7.10 38.93 -11.75
C GLY A 3 -6.32 39.43 -10.55
N SER A 4 -6.07 38.55 -9.58
CA SER A 4 -4.94 38.70 -8.69
C SER A 4 -3.72 38.14 -9.41
N ASN A 5 -2.70 38.97 -9.60
CA ASN A 5 -1.36 38.55 -9.99
C ASN A 5 -0.97 37.27 -9.21
N GLY A 6 -0.52 36.26 -9.95
CA GLY A 6 -0.20 34.94 -9.44
C GLY A 6 1.06 34.94 -8.58
N GLU A 7 0.95 35.38 -7.33
CA GLU A 7 1.88 34.94 -6.30
C GLU A 7 1.63 33.44 -6.08
N GLU A 8 2.60 32.60 -6.48
CA GLU A 8 2.61 31.18 -6.13
C GLU A 8 2.46 31.06 -4.62
N ARG A 9 1.28 30.65 -4.17
CA ARG A 9 1.01 30.47 -2.74
C ARG A 9 1.98 29.43 -2.19
N VAL A 10 2.77 29.81 -1.19
CA VAL A 10 3.67 28.90 -0.48
C VAL A 10 2.86 27.85 0.27
N VAL A 11 2.83 26.62 -0.25
CA VAL A 11 2.18 25.47 0.38
C VAL A 11 3.21 24.70 1.19
N HIS A 12 3.03 24.69 2.51
CA HIS A 12 3.86 23.90 3.42
C HIS A 12 3.45 22.44 3.38
N GLU A 13 4.34 21.57 2.92
CA GLU A 13 4.03 20.16 2.70
C GLU A 13 4.62 19.23 3.76
N VAL A 14 5.63 19.70 4.49
CA VAL A 14 6.34 18.92 5.52
C VAL A 14 6.38 19.71 6.83
N ALA A 15 6.23 19.01 7.96
CA ALA A 15 6.52 19.53 9.28
C ALA A 15 7.61 18.72 10.00
N MET A 16 8.46 19.41 10.75
CA MET A 16 9.41 18.83 11.70
C MET A 16 9.05 19.24 13.12
N VAL A 17 9.19 18.31 14.05
CA VAL A 17 8.92 18.52 15.49
C VAL A 17 10.23 18.69 16.22
N VAL A 18 10.39 19.84 16.89
CA VAL A 18 11.63 20.29 17.52
C VAL A 18 11.33 20.68 18.98
N PRO A 19 12.29 20.55 19.92
CA PRO A 19 12.16 21.12 21.26
C PRO A 19 11.81 22.60 21.21
N LYS A 20 11.13 23.07 22.24
CA LYS A 20 10.75 24.48 22.36
C LYS A 20 11.96 25.25 22.88
N ARG A 21 12.29 26.37 22.23
CA ARG A 21 13.41 27.23 22.64
C ARG A 21 13.22 27.78 24.06
N VAL A 22 14.29 27.69 24.87
CA VAL A 22 14.45 28.46 26.12
C VAL A 22 15.20 29.74 25.75
N LEU A 23 14.76 30.89 26.26
CA LEU A 23 15.10 32.25 25.79
C LEU A 23 16.58 32.68 25.92
N GLU A 24 17.53 31.80 26.30
CA GLU A 24 18.90 32.19 26.69
C GLU A 24 20.04 31.68 25.79
N GLU A 25 19.78 31.13 24.60
CA GLU A 25 20.86 30.67 23.70
C GLU A 25 20.96 31.55 22.44
N GLU A 26 21.99 32.40 22.35
CA GLU A 26 22.20 33.35 21.24
C GLU A 26 23.23 32.91 20.19
N GLU A 27 24.14 31.98 20.50
CA GLU A 27 25.13 31.47 19.53
C GLU A 27 25.22 29.94 19.52
N GLY A 28 24.98 29.32 18.35
CA GLY A 28 25.14 27.88 18.12
C GLY A 28 23.90 27.00 18.32
N ASP A 29 22.69 27.57 18.48
CA ASP A 29 21.44 26.80 18.61
C ASP A 29 21.27 25.86 17.40
N CYS A 30 21.18 24.55 17.68
CA CYS A 30 20.96 23.49 16.69
C CYS A 30 19.80 23.80 15.73
N VAL A 31 18.71 24.36 16.27
CA VAL A 31 17.48 24.65 15.53
C VAL A 31 17.66 25.85 14.62
N GLU A 32 18.38 26.88 15.08
CA GLU A 32 18.70 28.05 14.28
C GLU A 32 19.65 27.71 13.13
N VAL A 33 20.66 26.87 13.39
CA VAL A 33 21.55 26.34 12.36
C VAL A 33 20.76 25.56 11.31
N LEU A 34 19.86 24.66 11.74
CA LEU A 34 19.01 23.90 10.83
C LEU A 34 18.15 24.81 9.94
N VAL A 35 17.48 25.81 10.53
CA VAL A 35 16.64 26.74 9.76
C VAL A 35 17.45 27.58 8.79
N THR A 36 18.66 28.00 9.20
CA THR A 36 19.59 28.74 8.35
C THR A 36 20.03 27.89 7.16
N GLU A 37 20.41 26.63 7.38
CA GLU A 37 20.81 25.71 6.30
C GLU A 37 19.64 25.38 5.36
N LEU A 38 18.42 25.20 5.90
CA LEU A 38 17.22 25.00 5.08
C LEU A 38 16.97 26.22 4.18
N ARG A 39 17.12 27.45 4.70
CA ARG A 39 16.99 28.69 3.93
C ARG A 39 18.11 28.87 2.91
N LYS A 40 19.35 28.46 3.22
CA LYS A 40 20.47 28.45 2.26
C LYS A 40 20.20 27.54 1.07
N LYS A 41 19.51 26.42 1.28
CA LYS A 41 19.00 25.54 0.21
C LYS A 41 17.75 26.10 -0.51
N GLY A 42 17.32 27.32 -0.18
CA GLY A 42 16.21 28.06 -0.78
C GLY A 42 14.81 27.60 -0.34
N MET A 43 14.70 26.76 0.69
CA MET A 43 13.41 26.37 1.25
C MET A 43 12.81 27.48 2.12
N VAL A 44 11.50 27.63 2.08
CA VAL A 44 10.74 28.52 2.96
C VAL A 44 10.40 27.78 4.24
N VAL A 45 10.78 28.35 5.38
CA VAL A 45 10.59 27.73 6.70
C VAL A 45 9.82 28.66 7.63
N ASP A 46 8.65 28.21 8.04
CA ASP A 46 7.78 28.87 9.01
C ASP A 46 7.88 28.20 10.39
N ARG A 47 8.17 28.99 11.42
CA ARG A 47 8.20 28.51 12.81
C ARG A 47 6.83 28.66 13.46
N VAL A 48 6.40 27.63 14.19
CA VAL A 48 5.14 27.64 14.93
C VAL A 48 5.33 27.04 16.30
N VAL A 49 5.18 27.88 17.33
CA VAL A 49 5.25 27.44 18.72
C VAL A 49 3.97 26.70 19.11
N GLY A 50 4.11 25.45 19.57
CA GLY A 50 3.03 24.64 20.13
C GLY A 50 3.01 24.66 21.67
N LEU A 51 2.14 23.83 22.26
CA LEU A 51 2.05 23.71 23.72
C LEU A 51 3.31 23.08 24.33
N ALA A 52 3.78 21.96 23.76
CA ALA A 52 4.90 21.19 24.28
C ALA A 52 6.16 21.26 23.39
N HIS A 53 5.98 21.51 22.09
CA HIS A 53 7.04 21.44 21.08
C HIS A 53 6.92 22.63 20.14
N GLU A 54 8.02 22.97 19.48
CA GLU A 54 8.04 23.88 18.33
C GLU A 54 7.93 23.07 17.04
N PHE A 55 7.28 23.64 16.04
CA PHE A 55 7.06 23.03 14.74
C PHE A 55 7.65 23.89 13.64
N LEU A 56 8.53 23.30 12.83
CA LEU A 56 9.04 23.91 11.62
C LEU A 56 8.22 23.40 10.45
N LYS A 57 7.49 24.29 9.76
CA LYS A 57 6.85 23.96 8.49
C LYS A 57 7.81 24.28 7.36
N VAL A 58 7.95 23.37 6.42
CA VAL A 58 8.87 23.50 5.30
C VAL A 58 8.08 23.48 3.99
N ALA A 59 8.38 24.43 3.12
CA ALA A 59 7.91 24.50 1.75
C ALA A 59 9.11 24.69 0.81
N ALA A 60 9.05 24.07 -0.36
CA ALA A 60 10.04 24.22 -1.41
C ALA A 60 9.37 24.76 -2.69
N PRO A 61 9.87 25.87 -3.27
CA PRO A 61 9.46 26.35 -4.58
C PRO A 61 9.61 25.28 -5.67
N SER A 62 8.84 25.42 -6.74
CA SER A 62 8.82 24.47 -7.87
C SER A 62 10.20 24.33 -8.55
N GLU A 63 10.95 25.42 -8.64
CA GLU A 63 12.30 25.45 -9.21
C GLU A 63 13.29 24.59 -8.39
N ILE A 64 13.28 24.74 -7.07
CA ILE A 64 14.18 23.98 -6.18
C ILE A 64 13.85 22.50 -6.21
N LEU A 65 12.56 22.17 -6.23
CA LEU A 65 12.09 20.79 -6.38
C LEU A 65 12.53 20.20 -7.72
N GLY A 66 12.48 20.95 -8.81
CA GLY A 66 12.92 20.44 -10.10
C GLY A 66 14.44 20.30 -10.21
N ASN A 67 15.23 21.16 -9.56
CA ASN A 67 16.68 20.98 -9.46
C ASN A 67 17.03 19.71 -8.67
N ALA A 68 16.37 19.51 -7.52
CA ALA A 68 16.51 18.28 -6.74
C ALA A 68 16.06 17.03 -7.53
N ALA A 69 15.00 17.14 -8.34
CA ALA A 69 14.55 16.06 -9.20
C ALA A 69 15.58 15.72 -10.30
N ALA A 70 16.29 16.72 -10.83
CA ALA A 70 17.35 16.53 -11.79
C ALA A 70 18.59 15.86 -11.16
N GLU A 71 18.98 16.27 -9.96
CA GLU A 71 20.05 15.61 -9.17
C GLU A 71 19.72 14.15 -8.84
N LEU A 72 18.44 13.87 -8.53
CA LEU A 72 17.95 12.51 -8.29
C LEU A 72 17.78 11.69 -9.58
N HIS A 73 18.03 12.27 -10.75
CA HIS A 73 17.79 11.68 -12.07
C HIS A 73 16.39 11.06 -12.20
N ILE A 74 15.36 11.74 -11.67
CA ILE A 74 13.98 11.26 -11.74
C ILE A 74 13.58 11.17 -13.21
N ARG A 75 13.25 9.97 -13.68
CA ARG A 75 12.80 9.77 -15.07
C ARG A 75 11.32 10.11 -15.20
N LYS A 76 10.98 10.89 -16.21
CA LYS A 76 9.61 11.27 -16.54
C LYS A 76 9.34 11.12 -18.04
N PRO A 77 8.09 10.79 -18.41
CA PRO A 77 7.70 10.76 -19.81
C PRO A 77 7.63 12.18 -20.38
N THR A 78 8.21 12.34 -21.55
CA THR A 78 8.04 13.51 -22.41
C THR A 78 6.74 13.44 -23.18
N ARG A 79 6.27 14.57 -23.73
CA ARG A 79 5.09 14.60 -24.64
C ARG A 79 5.27 13.69 -25.87
N LEU A 80 6.52 13.32 -26.18
CA LEU A 80 6.87 12.39 -27.25
C LEU A 80 6.67 10.91 -26.86
N GLY A 81 6.45 10.59 -25.59
CA GLY A 81 6.26 9.24 -25.06
C GLY A 81 7.54 8.60 -24.50
N ILE A 82 8.65 9.34 -24.46
CA ILE A 82 9.96 8.81 -24.05
C ILE A 82 10.25 9.20 -22.60
N ASP A 83 10.67 8.23 -21.80
CA ASP A 83 11.16 8.45 -20.44
C ASP A 83 12.58 8.99 -20.46
N LEU A 84 12.75 10.25 -20.08
CA LEU A 84 14.06 10.90 -19.95
C LEU A 84 14.29 11.32 -18.50
N PRO A 85 15.56 11.37 -18.04
CA PRO A 85 15.87 12.03 -16.77
C PRO A 85 15.36 13.47 -16.83
N PHE A 86 14.72 13.91 -15.75
CA PHE A 86 14.16 15.25 -15.68
C PHE A 86 15.29 16.28 -15.69
N GLU A 87 15.14 17.29 -16.55
CA GLU A 87 16.00 18.46 -16.59
C GLU A 87 15.13 19.71 -16.48
N MET A 88 15.58 20.67 -15.67
CA MET A 88 14.84 21.92 -15.48
C MET A 88 14.76 22.73 -16.78
N GLN A 89 15.87 22.76 -17.53
CA GLN A 89 16.01 23.42 -18.84
C GLN A 89 15.26 22.62 -19.93
N GLY A 90 13.94 22.50 -19.78
CA GLY A 90 13.11 21.64 -20.62
C GLY A 90 11.83 21.15 -19.97
N SER A 91 11.44 21.70 -18.81
CA SER A 91 10.27 21.27 -18.03
C SER A 91 8.96 21.20 -18.85
N GLU A 92 8.81 22.05 -19.87
CA GLU A 92 7.65 22.06 -20.78
C GLU A 92 7.53 20.83 -21.68
N ALA A 93 8.65 20.16 -21.97
CA ALA A 93 8.68 18.94 -22.78
C ALA A 93 8.13 17.72 -22.02
N PHE A 94 8.10 17.77 -20.68
CA PHE A 94 7.60 16.69 -19.83
C PHE A 94 6.09 16.77 -19.65
N ILE A 95 5.46 15.60 -19.48
CA ILE A 95 4.02 15.55 -19.25
C ILE A 95 3.71 15.93 -17.80
N ARG A 96 2.71 16.78 -17.63
CA ARG A 96 2.18 17.20 -16.32
C ARG A 96 1.15 16.21 -15.81
N GLN A 97 1.04 16.12 -14.49
CA GLN A 97 0.04 15.31 -13.79
C GLN A 97 -1.37 15.86 -14.00
N PRO A 98 -2.44 15.08 -13.69
CA PRO A 98 -3.84 15.54 -13.84
C PRO A 98 -4.15 16.85 -13.12
N ASP A 99 -3.47 17.12 -12.01
CA ASP A 99 -3.55 18.36 -11.22
C ASP A 99 -2.87 19.57 -11.90
N GLY A 100 -2.23 19.39 -13.05
CA GLY A 100 -1.40 20.41 -13.72
C GLY A 100 0.01 20.58 -13.15
N LEU A 101 0.33 19.90 -12.05
CA LEU A 101 1.66 19.87 -11.43
C LEU A 101 2.65 19.02 -12.25
N LEU A 102 3.92 19.41 -12.27
CA LEU A 102 4.98 18.63 -12.92
C LEU A 102 5.26 17.31 -12.18
N PHE A 103 5.24 17.34 -10.84
CA PHE A 103 5.62 16.21 -10.00
C PHE A 103 4.43 15.67 -9.20
N SER A 104 4.32 14.35 -9.15
CA SER A 104 3.44 13.62 -8.24
C SER A 104 3.83 13.88 -6.78
N TRP A 105 2.90 13.64 -5.85
CA TRP A 105 3.20 13.78 -4.42
C TRP A 105 4.39 12.91 -3.96
N PHE A 106 4.52 11.69 -4.51
CA PHE A 106 5.65 10.81 -4.21
C PHE A 106 6.99 11.40 -4.67
N GLU A 107 7.07 11.89 -5.91
CA GLU A 107 8.29 12.51 -6.44
C GLU A 107 8.69 13.75 -5.64
N ARG A 108 7.72 14.61 -5.30
CA ARG A 108 7.97 15.80 -4.47
C ARG A 108 8.48 15.41 -3.09
N PHE A 109 7.85 14.43 -2.45
CA PHE A 109 8.29 13.95 -1.14
C PHE A 109 9.72 13.39 -1.17
N ARG A 110 10.11 12.66 -2.23
CA ARG A 110 11.50 12.24 -2.43
C ARG A 110 12.46 13.42 -2.59
N CYS A 111 12.06 14.45 -3.33
CA CYS A 111 12.86 15.67 -3.47
C CYS A 111 13.04 16.37 -2.12
N TYR A 112 11.99 16.48 -1.30
CA TYR A 112 12.12 17.00 0.08
C TYR A 112 13.08 16.16 0.91
N GLN A 113 12.96 14.83 0.87
CA GLN A 113 13.88 13.96 1.61
C GLN A 113 15.32 14.17 1.14
N HIS A 114 15.57 14.22 -0.17
CA HIS A 114 16.90 14.47 -0.72
C HIS A 114 17.47 15.83 -0.30
N LEU A 115 16.66 16.90 -0.41
CA LEU A 115 17.07 18.25 -0.02
C LEU A 115 17.38 18.37 1.47
N ILE A 116 16.56 17.76 2.33
CA ILE A 116 16.69 17.86 3.78
C ILE A 116 17.83 16.96 4.29
N TYR A 117 17.91 15.71 3.85
CA TYR A 117 18.99 14.79 4.25
C TYR A 117 20.31 15.08 3.53
N GLY A 118 20.28 15.82 2.42
CA GLY A 118 21.46 16.28 1.69
C GLY A 118 22.16 17.50 2.30
N ILE A 119 21.66 18.03 3.43
CA ILE A 119 22.35 19.09 4.19
C ILE A 119 23.52 18.46 4.93
N VAL A 120 24.72 18.63 4.37
CA VAL A 120 25.98 18.11 4.90
C VAL A 120 26.93 19.23 5.30
N ASN A 121 27.77 18.99 6.31
CA ASN A 121 28.76 19.99 6.72
C ASN A 121 29.79 20.10 5.60
N SER A 122 29.74 21.22 4.88
CA SER A 122 30.67 21.53 3.79
C SER A 122 31.89 22.30 4.28
N GLY A 123 31.87 22.78 5.54
CA GLY A 123 33.04 23.35 6.18
C GLY A 123 33.99 22.24 6.58
N GLY A 124 35.29 22.39 6.28
CA GLY A 124 36.33 21.46 6.73
C GLY A 124 36.60 21.48 8.24
N HIS A 125 35.68 22.04 9.03
CA HIS A 125 35.78 22.19 10.48
C HIS A 125 34.48 21.70 11.13
N ASP A 126 34.64 21.06 12.29
CA ASP A 126 33.52 20.59 13.08
C ASP A 126 32.79 21.79 13.69
N VAL A 127 31.48 21.89 13.45
CA VAL A 127 30.64 22.93 14.01
C VAL A 127 30.05 22.42 15.32
N THR A 128 30.23 23.15 16.42
CA THR A 128 29.60 22.84 17.69
C THR A 128 28.16 23.33 17.70
N LEU A 129 27.23 22.38 17.86
CA LEU A 129 25.80 22.63 17.98
C LEU A 129 25.41 22.56 19.46
N LYS A 130 24.64 23.54 19.94
CA LYS A 130 24.20 23.63 21.34
C LYS A 130 22.69 23.49 21.43
N LEU A 131 22.23 22.73 22.42
CA LEU A 131 20.82 22.63 22.78
C LEU A 131 20.68 22.29 24.27
N ASP A 132 20.02 23.15 25.04
CA ASP A 132 19.71 22.95 26.46
C ASP A 132 20.97 22.55 27.27
N GLY A 133 22.11 23.20 27.01
CA GLY A 133 23.39 22.92 27.66
C GLY A 133 24.11 21.64 27.22
N ARG A 134 23.61 20.92 26.20
CA ARG A 134 24.34 19.82 25.55
C ARG A 134 25.05 20.33 24.31
N GLU A 135 26.32 19.99 24.16
CA GLU A 135 27.12 20.32 22.99
C GLU A 135 27.33 19.07 22.12
N PHE A 136 27.08 19.20 20.83
CA PHE A 136 27.26 18.15 19.85
C PHE A 136 28.14 18.66 18.71
N CYS A 137 29.17 17.91 18.32
CA CYS A 137 29.94 18.24 17.13
C CYS A 137 29.22 17.72 15.88
N TRP A 138 29.05 18.60 14.89
CA TRP A 138 28.63 18.26 13.54
C TRP A 138 29.86 18.08 12.66
N THR A 139 30.18 16.81 12.38
CA THR A 139 31.40 16.43 11.67
C THR A 139 31.34 16.75 10.17
N ALA A 140 32.49 17.02 9.56
CA ALA A 140 32.59 17.27 8.12
C ALA A 140 32.01 16.11 7.29
N GLY A 141 31.15 16.41 6.33
CA GLY A 141 30.50 15.41 5.46
C GLY A 141 29.32 14.64 6.08
N GLU A 142 29.02 14.84 7.36
CA GLU A 142 27.86 14.23 8.00
C GLU A 142 26.56 15.03 7.71
N SER A 143 25.43 14.34 7.53
CA SER A 143 24.14 15.01 7.35
C SER A 143 23.60 15.57 8.66
N LEU A 144 23.28 16.86 8.69
CA LEU A 144 22.78 17.56 9.88
C LEU A 144 21.52 16.88 10.46
N LEU A 145 20.58 16.50 9.59
CA LEU A 145 19.31 15.93 10.03
C LEU A 145 19.49 14.58 10.74
N ARG A 146 20.32 13.67 10.22
CA ARG A 146 20.55 12.35 10.86
C ARG A 146 21.21 12.51 12.22
N ARG A 147 22.14 13.47 12.35
CA ARG A 147 22.75 13.80 13.64
C ARG A 147 21.68 14.27 14.63
N LEU A 148 20.84 15.24 14.24
CA LEU A 148 19.75 15.75 15.08
C LEU A 148 18.67 14.71 15.42
N GLU A 149 18.39 13.75 14.54
CA GLU A 149 17.51 12.61 14.81
C GLU A 149 18.14 11.64 15.82
N SER A 150 19.44 11.34 15.67
CA SER A 150 20.18 10.44 16.57
C SER A 150 20.26 10.97 18.01
N GLU A 151 20.43 12.29 18.14
CA GLU A 151 20.44 12.98 19.44
C GLU A 151 19.02 13.27 19.99
N GLY A 152 17.97 12.93 19.24
CA GLY A 152 16.57 13.09 19.65
C GLY A 152 16.08 14.54 19.67
N VAL A 153 16.81 15.47 19.06
CA VAL A 153 16.40 16.87 18.86
C VAL A 153 15.21 16.92 17.92
N ILE A 154 15.32 16.27 16.76
CA ILE A 154 14.18 16.09 15.85
C ILE A 154 13.43 14.84 16.27
N LYS A 155 12.23 15.02 16.83
CA LYS A 155 11.41 13.88 17.28
C LYS A 155 10.78 13.14 16.12
N GLN A 156 10.31 13.88 15.13
CA GLN A 156 9.59 13.33 13.99
C GLN A 156 9.48 14.35 12.85
N MET A 157 9.63 13.86 11.61
CA MET A 157 9.22 14.54 10.38
C MET A 157 7.94 13.89 9.86
N PHE A 158 6.94 14.67 9.46
CA PHE A 158 5.70 14.15 8.88
C PHE A 158 5.11 15.09 7.83
N PRO A 159 4.38 14.56 6.84
CA PRO A 159 3.73 15.39 5.84
C PRO A 159 2.50 16.08 6.40
N LEU A 160 2.30 17.33 5.99
CA LEU A 160 1.16 18.16 6.36
C LEU A 160 0.02 18.03 5.35
N HIS A 161 -1.22 18.15 5.83
CA HIS A 161 -2.36 18.31 4.94
C HIS A 161 -2.41 19.72 4.34
N ASP A 162 -2.55 19.80 3.02
CA ASP A 162 -3.02 21.03 2.38
C ASP A 162 -4.53 21.19 2.65
N GLU A 163 -4.86 22.31 3.29
CA GLU A 163 -6.19 22.67 3.77
C GLU A 163 -7.20 22.91 2.65
N LEU A 164 -6.77 23.48 1.52
CA LEU A 164 -7.69 23.78 0.42
C LEU A 164 -8.12 22.48 -0.26
N LYS A 165 -7.13 21.69 -0.72
CA LYS A 165 -7.38 20.39 -1.34
C LYS A 165 -8.11 19.44 -0.39
N ARG A 166 -7.78 19.46 0.91
CA ARG A 166 -8.48 18.64 1.91
C ARG A 166 -9.96 18.99 2.02
N LYS A 167 -10.32 20.27 2.04
CA LYS A 167 -11.72 20.70 2.12
C LYS A 167 -12.51 20.33 0.87
N GLU A 168 -11.90 20.49 -0.30
CA GLU A 168 -12.50 20.07 -1.57
C GLU A 168 -12.76 18.57 -1.57
N LEU A 169 -11.77 17.75 -1.20
CA LEU A 169 -11.93 16.30 -1.06
C LEU A 169 -12.99 15.93 -0.01
N LEU A 170 -13.05 16.66 1.10
CA LEU A 170 -14.07 16.40 2.13
C LEU A 170 -15.48 16.58 1.58
N GLN A 171 -15.71 17.65 0.81
CA GLN A 171 -17.03 17.94 0.21
C GLN A 171 -17.36 17.00 -0.95
N ASN A 172 -16.42 16.80 -1.88
CA ASN A 172 -16.66 16.06 -3.12
C ASN A 172 -16.64 14.53 -2.95
N TRP A 173 -15.91 14.04 -1.94
CA TRP A 173 -15.68 12.60 -1.75
C TRP A 173 -16.26 12.07 -0.43
N ALA A 174 -15.86 12.61 0.73
CA ALA A 174 -16.22 12.00 2.01
C ALA A 174 -17.66 12.29 2.44
N LEU A 175 -18.16 13.50 2.18
CA LEU A 175 -19.52 13.94 2.57
C LEU A 175 -20.54 13.84 1.43
N ASN A 176 -20.10 13.48 0.22
CA ASN A 176 -20.99 13.36 -0.94
C ASN A 176 -21.72 12.01 -0.94
N TRP A 177 -22.83 11.93 -0.19
CA TRP A 177 -23.66 10.73 -0.12
C TRP A 177 -24.53 10.49 -1.35
N TRP A 178 -24.77 11.51 -2.17
CA TRP A 178 -25.63 11.40 -3.36
C TRP A 178 -25.03 10.48 -4.43
N ASN A 179 -23.70 10.49 -4.55
CA ASN A 179 -22.96 9.67 -5.51
C ASN A 179 -22.35 8.44 -4.84
N CYS A 180 -23.16 7.43 -4.49
CA CYS A 180 -22.76 6.25 -3.69
C CYS A 180 -21.45 5.55 -4.11
N THR A 181 -21.10 5.55 -5.40
CA THR A 181 -19.95 4.80 -5.92
C THR A 181 -18.94 5.63 -6.72
N ASN A 182 -19.31 6.82 -7.20
CA ASN A 182 -18.41 7.66 -7.98
C ASN A 182 -17.45 8.41 -7.05
N GLN A 183 -16.16 8.12 -7.19
CA GLN A 183 -15.09 8.69 -6.38
C GLN A 183 -14.13 9.51 -7.27
N PRO A 184 -13.59 10.64 -6.79
CA PRO A 184 -12.64 11.46 -7.54
C PRO A 184 -11.22 10.85 -7.48
N ILE A 185 -11.00 9.74 -8.16
CA ILE A 185 -9.77 8.95 -8.05
C ILE A 185 -8.51 9.77 -8.40
N ASP A 186 -8.57 10.66 -9.39
CA ASP A 186 -7.39 11.46 -9.79
C ASP A 186 -6.98 12.46 -8.71
N GLN A 187 -7.95 13.08 -8.03
CA GLN A 187 -7.68 13.97 -6.89
C GLN A 187 -7.16 13.20 -5.67
N ILE A 188 -7.67 11.97 -5.45
CA ILE A 188 -7.18 11.08 -4.39
C ILE A 188 -5.72 10.69 -4.69
N TYR A 189 -5.43 10.33 -5.94
CA TYR A 189 -4.09 9.99 -6.40
C TYR A 189 -3.11 11.16 -6.21
N SER A 190 -3.49 12.37 -6.64
CA SER A 190 -2.59 13.52 -6.54
C SER A 190 -2.34 13.95 -5.09
N TYR A 191 -3.31 13.76 -4.19
CA TYR A 191 -3.22 14.13 -2.79
C TYR A 191 -2.49 13.09 -1.92
N PHE A 192 -2.83 11.81 -2.06
CA PHE A 192 -2.34 10.72 -1.21
C PHE A 192 -1.29 9.82 -1.88
N GLY A 193 -1.21 9.82 -3.21
CA GLY A 193 -0.28 9.01 -4.00
C GLY A 193 -0.91 7.75 -4.61
N ALA A 194 -0.09 7.04 -5.39
CA ALA A 194 -0.48 5.87 -6.18
C ALA A 194 -1.19 4.79 -5.37
N LYS A 195 -0.56 4.32 -4.29
CA LYS A 195 -1.03 3.16 -3.52
C LYS A 195 -2.46 3.34 -2.98
N ILE A 196 -2.75 4.51 -2.39
CA ILE A 196 -4.07 4.84 -1.86
C ILE A 196 -5.08 5.06 -3.02
N GLY A 197 -4.66 5.73 -4.10
CA GLY A 197 -5.50 5.92 -5.29
C GLY A 197 -5.93 4.59 -5.94
N VAL A 198 -5.02 3.62 -6.06
CA VAL A 198 -5.32 2.27 -6.58
C VAL A 198 -6.32 1.55 -5.67
N TYR A 199 -6.14 1.60 -4.35
CA TYR A 199 -7.06 0.97 -3.39
C TYR A 199 -8.48 1.52 -3.50
N PHE A 200 -8.67 2.84 -3.47
CA PHE A 200 -10.02 3.41 -3.58
C PHE A 200 -10.65 3.17 -4.95
N SER A 201 -9.84 3.09 -6.01
CA SER A 201 -10.30 2.69 -7.34
C SER A 201 -10.78 1.24 -7.37
N PHE A 202 -10.09 0.35 -6.65
CA PHE A 202 -10.50 -1.06 -6.47
C PHE A 202 -11.76 -1.18 -5.66
N LEU A 203 -11.79 -0.57 -4.47
CA LEU A 203 -12.97 -0.54 -3.61
C LEU A 203 -14.18 0.02 -4.36
N GLY A 204 -14.01 1.13 -5.09
CA GLY A 204 -15.09 1.70 -5.91
C GLY A 204 -15.59 0.76 -7.00
N MET A 205 -14.68 0.11 -7.73
CA MET A 205 -15.06 -0.86 -8.76
C MET A 205 -15.73 -2.09 -8.15
N TYR A 206 -15.19 -2.61 -7.05
CA TYR A 206 -15.73 -3.75 -6.32
C TYR A 206 -17.16 -3.45 -5.87
N THR A 207 -17.41 -2.31 -5.22
CA THR A 207 -18.75 -1.90 -4.78
C THR A 207 -19.72 -1.77 -5.95
N GLN A 208 -19.31 -1.17 -7.07
CA GLN A 208 -20.16 -1.05 -8.27
C GLN A 208 -20.53 -2.41 -8.85
N TRP A 209 -19.54 -3.30 -8.97
CA TRP A 209 -19.75 -4.62 -9.55
C TRP A 209 -20.57 -5.51 -8.61
N LEU A 210 -20.43 -5.35 -7.30
CA LEU A 210 -21.14 -6.10 -6.27
C LEU A 210 -22.65 -5.84 -6.26
N ILE A 211 -23.12 -4.72 -6.82
CA ILE A 211 -24.56 -4.43 -6.98
C ILE A 211 -25.25 -5.53 -7.81
N PHE A 212 -24.59 -6.09 -8.83
CA PHE A 212 -25.16 -7.15 -9.66
C PHE A 212 -25.49 -8.43 -8.88
N PRO A 213 -24.53 -9.12 -8.21
CA PRO A 213 -24.85 -10.28 -7.40
C PRO A 213 -25.69 -9.93 -6.16
N ALA A 214 -25.64 -8.69 -5.65
CA ALA A 214 -26.54 -8.25 -4.58
C ALA A 214 -28.01 -8.25 -5.02
N LEU A 215 -28.31 -7.74 -6.21
CA LEU A 215 -29.66 -7.76 -6.77
C LEU A 215 -30.12 -9.19 -7.06
N LEU A 216 -29.27 -10.02 -7.67
CA LEU A 216 -29.59 -11.42 -7.92
C LEU A 216 -29.81 -12.19 -6.62
N GLY A 217 -28.96 -11.99 -5.61
CA GLY A 217 -29.07 -12.64 -4.31
C GLY A 217 -30.33 -12.21 -3.56
N PHE A 218 -30.72 -10.94 -3.67
CA PHE A 218 -31.99 -10.46 -3.13
C PHE A 218 -33.20 -11.10 -3.83
N ILE A 219 -33.18 -11.21 -5.16
CA ILE A 219 -34.24 -11.87 -5.94
C ILE A 219 -34.36 -13.34 -5.55
N VAL A 220 -33.23 -14.07 -5.48
CA VAL A 220 -33.18 -15.49 -5.09
C VAL A 220 -33.73 -15.72 -3.69
N GLN A 221 -33.57 -14.74 -2.79
CA GLN A 221 -34.04 -14.82 -1.41
C GLN A 221 -35.52 -14.47 -1.25
N MET A 222 -36.07 -13.58 -2.08
CA MET A 222 -37.44 -13.06 -1.96
C MET A 222 -38.46 -13.77 -2.85
N VAL A 223 -38.03 -14.29 -4.00
CA VAL A 223 -38.90 -14.98 -4.94
C VAL A 223 -38.91 -16.47 -4.61
N ASP A 224 -40.11 -17.04 -4.43
CA ASP A 224 -40.29 -18.48 -4.38
C ASP A 224 -40.39 -19.03 -5.82
N PHE A 225 -39.36 -19.77 -6.24
CA PHE A 225 -39.32 -20.36 -7.59
C PHE A 225 -40.10 -21.67 -7.68
N GLY A 226 -40.81 -22.07 -6.61
CA GLY A 226 -41.60 -23.29 -6.57
C GLY A 226 -40.76 -24.51 -6.92
N SER A 227 -41.14 -25.23 -7.97
CA SER A 227 -40.39 -26.39 -8.44
C SER A 227 -38.99 -26.07 -8.95
N LEU A 228 -38.68 -24.84 -9.39
CA LEU A 228 -37.35 -24.48 -9.91
C LEU A 228 -36.37 -24.04 -8.82
N GLN A 229 -36.77 -24.04 -7.55
CA GLN A 229 -35.93 -23.64 -6.43
C GLN A 229 -34.62 -24.44 -6.36
N PHE A 230 -34.66 -25.72 -6.74
CA PHE A 230 -33.47 -26.57 -6.80
C PHE A 230 -32.47 -26.15 -7.88
N LEU A 231 -32.88 -25.39 -8.91
CA LEU A 231 -31.98 -24.81 -9.93
C LEU A 231 -31.59 -23.36 -9.62
N ALA A 232 -32.39 -22.64 -8.82
CA ALA A 232 -32.16 -21.24 -8.48
C ALA A 232 -30.82 -21.03 -7.74
N LEU A 233 -30.51 -21.86 -6.73
CA LEU A 233 -29.27 -21.72 -5.96
C LEU A 233 -28.00 -22.09 -6.76
N PRO A 234 -27.94 -23.21 -7.50
CA PRO A 234 -26.80 -23.51 -8.36
C PRO A 234 -26.60 -22.47 -9.47
N SER A 235 -27.68 -22.00 -10.11
CA SER A 235 -27.58 -20.98 -11.17
C SER A 235 -27.08 -19.64 -10.62
N PHE A 236 -27.55 -19.23 -9.43
CA PHE A 236 -27.02 -18.07 -8.73
C PHE A 236 -25.51 -18.20 -8.48
N PHE A 237 -25.08 -19.35 -7.95
CA PHE A 237 -23.67 -19.60 -7.68
C PHE A 237 -22.80 -19.61 -8.95
N VAL A 238 -23.24 -20.25 -10.03
CA VAL A 238 -22.55 -20.17 -11.32
C VAL A 238 -22.44 -18.70 -11.77
N GLY A 239 -23.52 -17.94 -11.62
CA GLY A 239 -23.55 -16.50 -11.89
C GLY A 239 -22.55 -15.69 -11.05
N THR A 240 -22.39 -16.01 -9.75
CA THR A 240 -21.43 -15.32 -8.89
C THR A 240 -19.98 -15.70 -9.19
N ILE A 241 -19.69 -16.94 -9.58
CA ILE A 241 -18.35 -17.35 -10.05
C ILE A 241 -17.98 -16.66 -11.37
N LEU A 242 -18.91 -16.64 -12.33
CA LEU A 242 -18.75 -15.90 -13.59
C LEU A 242 -18.46 -14.42 -13.32
N TRP A 243 -19.27 -13.81 -12.46
CA TRP A 243 -19.09 -12.42 -12.03
C TRP A 243 -17.72 -12.19 -11.39
N ALA A 244 -17.28 -13.05 -10.45
CA ALA A 244 -16.01 -12.89 -9.76
C ALA A 244 -14.81 -13.04 -10.71
N ALA A 245 -14.87 -14.01 -11.63
CA ALA A 245 -13.84 -14.22 -12.65
C ALA A 245 -13.72 -12.99 -13.58
N LEU A 246 -14.85 -12.45 -14.04
CA LEU A 246 -14.88 -11.24 -14.87
C LEU A 246 -14.40 -10.01 -14.08
N PHE A 247 -14.88 -9.80 -12.86
CA PHE A 247 -14.48 -8.70 -12.00
C PHE A 247 -12.96 -8.61 -11.84
N LEU A 248 -12.30 -9.72 -11.51
CA LEU A 248 -10.84 -9.75 -11.34
C LEU A 248 -10.09 -9.45 -12.64
N GLN A 249 -10.60 -9.88 -13.79
CA GLN A 249 -10.00 -9.57 -15.10
C GLN A 249 -10.18 -8.12 -15.50
N PHE A 250 -11.39 -7.59 -15.36
CA PHE A 250 -11.65 -6.18 -15.60
C PHE A 250 -10.89 -5.29 -14.63
N TRP A 251 -10.63 -5.75 -13.40
CA TRP A 251 -9.78 -5.04 -12.46
C TRP A 251 -8.34 -4.97 -12.97
N LYS A 252 -7.74 -6.09 -13.43
CA LYS A 252 -6.40 -6.07 -14.04
C LYS A 252 -6.31 -5.06 -15.19
N ARG A 253 -7.33 -5.08 -16.06
CA ARG A 253 -7.47 -4.14 -17.18
C ARG A 253 -7.60 -2.68 -16.75
N LYS A 254 -8.42 -2.40 -15.72
CA LYS A 254 -8.57 -1.06 -15.16
C LYS A 254 -7.29 -0.59 -14.47
N ASN A 255 -6.61 -1.47 -13.74
CA ASN A 255 -5.34 -1.15 -13.10
C ASN A 255 -4.27 -0.77 -14.13
N ALA A 256 -4.13 -1.54 -15.22
CA ALA A 256 -3.22 -1.20 -16.32
C ALA A 256 -3.57 0.16 -16.96
N ALA A 257 -4.86 0.47 -17.13
CA ALA A 257 -5.32 1.78 -17.62
C ALA A 257 -4.95 2.92 -16.66
N LEU A 258 -5.11 2.73 -15.34
CA LEU A 258 -4.78 3.73 -14.33
C LEU A 258 -3.28 3.98 -14.23
N LEU A 259 -2.48 2.91 -14.29
CA LEU A 259 -1.02 3.00 -14.32
C LEU A 259 -0.53 3.83 -15.50
N ALA A 260 -1.07 3.58 -16.69
CA ALA A 260 -0.76 4.35 -17.89
C ALA A 260 -1.26 5.80 -17.77
N ARG A 261 -2.45 6.01 -17.20
CA ARG A 261 -3.04 7.35 -17.01
C ARG A 261 -2.25 8.22 -16.03
N TRP A 262 -1.77 7.64 -14.95
CA TRP A 262 -0.92 8.31 -13.95
C TRP A 262 0.56 8.27 -14.30
N GLN A 263 0.90 7.67 -15.44
CA GLN A 263 2.27 7.57 -15.94
C GLN A 263 3.23 6.99 -14.91
N ILE A 264 2.72 6.03 -14.13
CA ILE A 264 3.57 5.30 -13.21
C ILE A 264 4.33 4.33 -14.08
N ASN A 265 5.56 4.68 -14.41
CA ASN A 265 6.45 3.85 -15.19
C ASN A 265 6.70 2.56 -14.40
N CYS A 266 5.87 1.55 -14.64
CA CYS A 266 6.19 0.15 -14.39
C CYS A 266 7.27 -0.25 -15.40
N LEU A 267 8.44 0.38 -15.33
CA LEU A 267 9.62 -0.23 -15.90
C LEU A 267 9.88 -1.45 -15.03
N VAL A 268 9.40 -2.59 -15.53
CA VAL A 268 9.81 -3.92 -15.11
C VAL A 268 11.32 -4.00 -15.33
N GLY A 269 12.04 -3.47 -14.37
CA GLY A 269 13.40 -3.83 -14.04
C GLY A 269 13.37 -4.12 -12.54
N PRO A 270 14.12 -5.12 -12.05
CA PRO A 270 14.35 -5.22 -10.62
C PRO A 270 14.80 -3.83 -10.19
N SER A 271 14.11 -3.27 -9.20
CA SER A 271 14.60 -2.11 -8.48
C SER A 271 16.04 -2.42 -8.11
N GLN A 272 16.98 -1.86 -8.86
CA GLN A 272 18.40 -1.90 -8.57
C GLN A 272 18.54 -1.00 -7.36
N GLY A 273 18.18 -1.57 -6.21
CA GLY A 273 18.41 -0.97 -4.92
C GLY A 273 19.90 -0.73 -4.85
N TYR A 274 20.27 0.55 -4.85
CA TYR A 274 21.39 1.09 -4.09
C TYR A 274 22.56 0.11 -3.92
N ARG A 275 23.23 -0.17 -5.04
CA ARG A 275 24.60 -0.67 -4.99
C ARG A 275 25.50 0.54 -4.80
N PHE A 276 25.58 1.03 -3.56
CA PHE A 276 26.65 1.93 -3.15
C PHE A 276 27.55 1.17 -2.16
N LEU A 277 28.48 0.41 -2.72
CA LEU A 277 29.90 0.44 -2.37
C LEU A 277 30.69 -0.37 -3.42
N GLY A 278 31.58 0.31 -4.15
CA GLY A 278 32.79 -0.27 -4.74
C GLY A 278 32.62 -1.20 -5.95
N MET A 279 32.51 -0.62 -7.14
CA MET A 279 33.37 -0.98 -8.28
C MET A 279 33.02 -0.06 -9.45
N GLU A 280 33.84 0.98 -9.65
CA GLU A 280 33.95 1.66 -10.93
C GLU A 280 34.23 0.63 -12.00
N TRP A 281 33.40 0.61 -13.04
CA TRP A 281 33.73 -0.08 -14.27
C TRP A 281 34.69 0.83 -15.05
N SER A 282 35.95 0.82 -14.65
CA SER A 282 37.01 1.37 -15.48
C SER A 282 37.21 0.44 -16.67
N SER A 283 37.09 1.04 -17.86
CA SER A 283 37.39 0.48 -19.16
C SER A 283 38.79 -0.15 -19.18
N LEU A 284 38.86 -1.48 -19.31
CA LEU A 284 40.11 -2.21 -19.51
C LEU A 284 40.02 -3.06 -20.80
N PRO A 285 41.08 -3.10 -21.62
CA PRO A 285 41.09 -3.89 -22.85
C PRO A 285 41.20 -5.38 -22.51
N PHE A 286 40.35 -6.19 -23.16
CA PHE A 286 40.14 -7.61 -22.85
C PHE A 286 41.25 -8.54 -23.41
N PRO A 287 41.98 -9.31 -22.58
CA PRO A 287 42.83 -10.41 -23.04
C PRO A 287 42.18 -11.79 -22.79
N LYS A 288 42.39 -12.74 -23.71
CA LYS A 288 41.78 -14.10 -23.72
C LYS A 288 42.03 -14.95 -22.45
N GLU A 289 43.11 -14.71 -21.71
CA GLU A 289 43.47 -15.49 -20.51
C GLU A 289 42.52 -15.26 -19.32
N LEU A 290 41.90 -14.08 -19.25
CA LEU A 290 40.98 -13.73 -18.15
C LEU A 290 39.64 -14.48 -18.23
N ILE A 291 39.27 -14.97 -19.42
CA ILE A 291 37.97 -15.64 -19.67
C ILE A 291 37.88 -16.99 -18.93
N LYS A 292 39.00 -17.70 -18.78
CA LYS A 292 39.05 -19.02 -18.14
C LYS A 292 38.99 -18.91 -16.60
N ASN A 293 39.69 -17.92 -16.04
CA ASN A 293 39.68 -17.65 -14.59
C ASN A 293 38.37 -17.00 -14.14
N LEU A 294 37.80 -16.08 -14.94
CA LEU A 294 36.50 -15.47 -14.67
C LEU A 294 35.36 -16.49 -14.76
N GLY A 295 35.49 -17.53 -15.60
CA GLY A 295 34.55 -18.64 -15.68
C GLY A 295 34.53 -19.49 -14.39
N ASN A 296 35.70 -19.80 -13.84
CA ASN A 296 35.83 -20.55 -12.58
C ASN A 296 35.39 -19.73 -11.36
N GLU A 297 35.67 -18.42 -11.31
CA GLU A 297 35.16 -17.55 -10.24
C GLU A 297 33.64 -17.38 -10.32
N ARG A 298 33.07 -17.19 -11.51
CA ARG A 298 31.61 -17.20 -11.70
C ARG A 298 30.98 -18.53 -11.29
N ALA A 299 31.66 -19.66 -11.46
CA ALA A 299 31.15 -20.97 -11.04
C ALA A 299 31.11 -21.08 -9.51
N LYS A 300 32.18 -20.67 -8.81
CA LYS A 300 32.22 -20.65 -7.34
C LYS A 300 31.24 -19.64 -6.74
N GLU A 301 31.10 -18.47 -7.34
CA GLU A 301 30.08 -17.49 -6.97
C GLU A 301 28.68 -18.07 -7.15
N LYS A 302 28.38 -18.69 -8.30
CA LYS A 302 27.08 -19.36 -8.55
C LYS A 302 26.76 -20.40 -7.47
N GLU A 303 27.71 -21.24 -7.09
CA GLU A 303 27.51 -22.24 -6.02
C GLU A 303 27.29 -21.60 -4.64
N ALA A 304 27.95 -20.48 -4.35
CA ALA A 304 27.72 -19.71 -3.11
C ALA A 304 26.31 -19.08 -3.11
N TYR A 305 25.89 -18.50 -4.23
CA TYR A 305 24.55 -17.95 -4.42
C TYR A 305 23.47 -19.03 -4.29
N GLN A 306 23.64 -20.20 -4.93
CA GLN A 306 22.70 -21.31 -4.82
C GLN A 306 22.57 -21.82 -3.38
N ARG A 307 23.69 -21.99 -2.66
CA ARG A 307 23.65 -22.39 -1.23
C ARG A 307 22.92 -21.36 -0.38
N TYR A 308 23.14 -20.08 -0.65
CA TYR A 308 22.45 -18.99 0.03
C TYR A 308 20.94 -19.00 -0.23
N GLU A 309 20.53 -19.18 -1.49
CA GLU A 309 19.13 -19.32 -1.88
C GLU A 309 18.45 -20.49 -1.16
N TRP A 310 19.04 -21.70 -1.21
CA TRP A 310 18.52 -22.88 -0.54
C TRP A 310 18.41 -22.72 0.97
N PHE A 311 19.39 -22.07 1.59
CA PHE A 311 19.35 -21.77 3.02
C PHE A 311 18.23 -20.77 3.36
N ALA A 312 17.99 -19.77 2.50
CA ALA A 312 16.88 -18.85 2.64
C ALA A 312 15.53 -19.59 2.50
N TYR A 313 15.37 -20.46 1.51
CA TYR A 313 14.17 -21.28 1.32
C TYR A 313 13.88 -22.16 2.55
N ARG A 314 14.90 -22.86 3.08
CA ARG A 314 14.74 -23.71 4.27
C ARG A 314 14.31 -22.92 5.50
N LYS A 315 14.88 -21.73 5.71
CA LYS A 315 14.47 -20.83 6.81
C LYS A 315 13.01 -20.37 6.66
N ARG A 316 12.59 -20.00 5.44
CA ARG A 316 11.20 -19.63 5.15
C ARG A 316 10.25 -20.79 5.45
N PHE A 317 10.52 -21.97 4.89
CA PHE A 317 9.71 -23.16 5.12
C PHE A 317 9.57 -23.49 6.60
N ARG A 318 10.67 -23.47 7.37
CA ARG A 318 10.62 -23.69 8.82
C ARG A 318 9.72 -22.65 9.51
N ASN A 319 9.83 -21.38 9.14
CA ASN A 319 9.02 -20.32 9.73
C ASN A 319 7.54 -20.48 9.34
N ASP A 320 7.23 -20.86 8.10
CA ASP A 320 5.87 -21.14 7.64
C ASP A 320 5.26 -22.31 8.43
N VAL A 321 6.01 -23.39 8.62
CA VAL A 321 5.59 -24.53 9.45
C VAL A 321 5.31 -24.10 10.89
N LEU A 322 6.15 -23.23 11.48
CA LEU A 322 5.91 -22.72 12.84
C LEU A 322 4.61 -21.91 12.94
N VAL A 323 4.31 -21.08 11.95
CA VAL A 323 3.05 -20.32 11.89
C VAL A 323 1.87 -21.27 11.76
N ILE A 324 1.93 -22.26 10.87
CA ILE A 324 0.87 -23.26 10.67
C ILE A 324 0.64 -24.09 11.93
N MET A 325 1.71 -24.58 12.57
CA MET A 325 1.60 -25.32 13.83
C MET A 325 0.99 -24.47 14.95
N SER A 326 1.35 -23.18 15.01
CA SER A 326 0.74 -22.25 15.96
C SER A 326 -0.76 -22.10 15.72
N ILE A 327 -1.23 -22.05 14.47
CA ILE A 327 -2.66 -22.00 14.14
C ILE A 327 -3.37 -23.27 14.62
N ILE A 328 -2.80 -24.44 14.30
CA ILE A 328 -3.41 -25.72 14.64
C ILE A 328 -3.48 -25.91 16.16
N CYS A 329 -2.41 -25.60 16.90
CA CYS A 329 -2.35 -25.87 18.34
C CYS A 329 -3.08 -24.81 19.18
N LEU A 330 -3.08 -23.54 18.78
CA LEU A 330 -3.67 -22.46 19.59
C LEU A 330 -5.04 -22.02 19.12
N GLN A 331 -5.35 -22.13 17.83
CA GLN A 331 -6.55 -21.50 17.27
C GLN A 331 -7.68 -22.50 17.08
N LEU A 332 -7.36 -23.67 16.52
CA LEU A 332 -8.34 -24.73 16.28
C LEU A 332 -9.09 -25.18 17.55
N PRO A 333 -8.46 -25.35 18.73
CA PRO A 333 -9.19 -25.78 19.92
C PRO A 333 -10.20 -24.75 20.42
N PHE A 334 -9.89 -23.45 20.31
CA PHE A 334 -10.81 -22.37 20.68
C PHE A 334 -12.01 -22.32 19.73
N GLU A 335 -11.79 -22.55 18.43
CA GLU A 335 -12.88 -22.65 17.45
C GLU A 335 -13.82 -23.80 17.74
N LEU A 336 -13.23 -24.96 18.04
CA LEU A 336 -13.99 -26.16 18.36
C LEU A 336 -14.80 -25.98 19.65
N ALA A 337 -14.19 -25.36 20.67
CA ALA A 337 -14.87 -25.03 21.92
C ALA A 337 -16.03 -24.05 21.69
N TYR A 338 -15.81 -22.99 20.89
CA TYR A 338 -16.88 -22.05 20.53
C TYR A 338 -18.04 -22.77 19.83
N ALA A 339 -17.74 -23.61 18.83
CA ALA A 339 -18.77 -24.34 18.08
C ALA A 339 -19.62 -25.22 19.00
N HIS A 340 -18.99 -25.95 19.92
CA HIS A 340 -19.68 -26.80 20.88
C HIS A 340 -20.53 -26.00 21.88
N ILE A 341 -20.01 -24.89 22.42
CA ILE A 341 -20.74 -24.03 23.34
C ILE A 341 -21.93 -23.34 22.63
N PHE A 342 -21.74 -22.95 21.37
CA PHE A 342 -22.78 -22.32 20.56
C PHE A 342 -24.02 -23.20 20.40
N GLU A 343 -23.83 -24.51 20.27
CA GLU A 343 -24.93 -25.47 20.14
C GLU A 343 -25.62 -25.79 21.47
N ILE A 344 -24.88 -25.83 22.57
CA ILE A 344 -25.46 -26.07 23.91
C ILE A 344 -26.40 -24.94 24.32
N ILE A 345 -26.08 -23.70 23.94
CA ILE A 345 -26.86 -22.54 24.34
C ILE A 345 -28.17 -22.50 23.57
N THR A 346 -29.29 -22.54 24.28
CA THR A 346 -30.63 -22.43 23.70
C THR A 346 -31.03 -20.98 23.42
N SER A 347 -30.64 -20.05 24.29
CA SER A 347 -31.02 -18.63 24.20
C SER A 347 -30.25 -17.86 23.12
N ASP A 348 -30.96 -17.28 22.15
CA ASP A 348 -30.33 -16.56 21.04
C ASP A 348 -29.54 -15.31 21.48
N ILE A 349 -30.01 -14.57 22.48
CA ILE A 349 -29.29 -13.39 23.02
C ILE A 349 -27.90 -13.78 23.54
N ILE A 350 -27.81 -14.91 24.23
CA ILE A 350 -26.54 -15.41 24.78
C ILE A 350 -25.60 -15.81 23.65
N LYS A 351 -26.11 -16.35 22.53
CA LYS A 351 -25.30 -16.65 21.33
C LYS A 351 -24.67 -15.39 20.72
N TYR A 352 -25.42 -14.28 20.64
CA TYR A 352 -24.87 -13.00 20.17
C TYR A 352 -23.75 -12.49 21.09
N VAL A 353 -23.96 -12.54 22.40
CA VAL A 353 -22.95 -12.12 23.39
C VAL A 353 -21.71 -13.02 23.31
N LEU A 354 -21.90 -14.34 23.24
CA LEU A 354 -20.81 -15.30 23.07
C LEU A 354 -19.99 -15.00 21.81
N THR A 355 -20.68 -14.74 20.69
CA THR A 355 -20.02 -14.43 19.41
C THR A 355 -19.23 -13.12 19.49
N ALA A 356 -19.75 -12.10 20.16
CA ALA A 356 -19.02 -10.85 20.37
C ALA A 356 -17.76 -11.04 21.24
N ILE A 357 -17.85 -11.78 22.34
CA ILE A 357 -16.71 -12.10 23.20
C ILE A 357 -15.66 -12.91 22.43
N TYR A 358 -16.11 -13.92 21.69
CA TYR A 358 -15.27 -14.75 20.85
C TYR A 358 -14.50 -13.92 19.81
N LEU A 359 -15.18 -13.02 19.09
CA LEU A 359 -14.53 -12.14 18.11
C LEU A 359 -13.50 -11.20 18.75
N LEU A 360 -13.74 -10.71 19.97
CA LEU A 360 -12.77 -9.91 20.72
C LEU A 360 -11.50 -10.70 21.09
N ILE A 361 -11.66 -11.92 21.60
CA ILE A 361 -10.54 -12.80 21.96
C ILE A 361 -9.70 -13.11 20.73
N ILE A 362 -10.36 -13.41 19.62
CA ILE A 362 -9.71 -13.74 18.36
C ILE A 362 -8.98 -12.56 17.75
N GLN A 363 -9.56 -11.36 17.80
CA GLN A 363 -8.88 -10.16 17.38
C GLN A 363 -7.58 -9.94 18.16
N TYR A 364 -7.59 -10.29 19.45
CA TYR A 364 -6.38 -10.24 20.27
C TYR A 364 -5.35 -11.32 19.85
N LEU A 365 -5.77 -12.56 19.66
CA LEU A 365 -4.90 -13.68 19.25
C LEU A 365 -4.29 -13.47 17.86
N THR A 366 -5.08 -13.03 16.89
CA THR A 366 -4.61 -12.73 15.53
C THR A 366 -3.62 -11.57 15.52
N ARG A 367 -3.85 -10.53 16.34
CA ARG A 367 -2.88 -9.43 16.50
C ARG A 367 -1.57 -9.90 17.13
N LEU A 368 -1.62 -10.84 18.08
CA LEU A 368 -0.43 -11.49 18.64
C LEU A 368 0.32 -12.29 17.56
N GLY A 369 -0.40 -13.15 16.81
CA GLY A 369 0.16 -13.94 15.71
C GLY A 369 0.78 -13.09 14.60
N GLY A 370 0.18 -11.93 14.30
CA GLY A 370 0.74 -10.96 13.38
C GLY A 370 2.08 -10.40 13.88
N LYS A 371 2.18 -9.97 15.15
CA LYS A 371 3.45 -9.48 15.73
C LYS A 371 4.54 -10.55 15.71
N VAL A 372 4.18 -11.81 15.94
CA VAL A 372 5.09 -12.95 15.81
C VAL A 372 5.54 -13.09 14.35
N SER A 373 4.64 -12.98 13.39
CA SER A 373 4.94 -13.05 11.95
C SER A 373 5.94 -11.97 11.50
N VAL A 374 5.79 -10.73 11.99
CA VAL A 374 6.75 -9.64 11.75
C VAL A 374 8.13 -10.00 12.30
N LYS A 375 8.19 -10.50 13.54
CA LYS A 375 9.45 -10.92 14.17
C LYS A 375 10.11 -12.09 13.42
N LEU A 376 9.33 -13.01 12.85
CA LEU A 376 9.84 -14.12 12.04
C LEU A 376 10.42 -13.62 10.72
N ILE A 377 9.77 -12.65 10.08
CA ILE A 377 10.21 -12.11 8.79
C ILE A 377 11.46 -11.25 8.90
N ASN A 378 11.65 -10.54 10.01
CA ASN A 378 12.93 -9.87 10.28
C ASN A 378 14.10 -10.84 10.37
N ARG A 379 13.85 -12.09 10.73
CA ARG A 379 14.86 -13.16 10.76
C ARG A 379 15.01 -13.85 9.41
N GLU A 380 14.15 -13.55 8.45
CA GLU A 380 14.22 -14.05 7.09
C GLU A 380 15.11 -13.18 6.24
N ILE A 381 15.92 -13.86 5.44
CA ILE A 381 16.78 -13.24 4.45
C ILE A 381 15.92 -13.00 3.21
N ASN A 382 15.62 -11.74 2.95
CA ASN A 382 14.81 -11.29 1.81
C ASN A 382 15.60 -10.24 1.01
N GLU A 383 15.76 -10.49 -0.28
CA GLU A 383 16.54 -9.65 -1.20
C GLU A 383 15.86 -8.32 -1.53
N SER A 384 14.53 -8.32 -1.67
CA SER A 384 13.75 -7.11 -1.98
C SER A 384 12.73 -6.77 -0.89
N VAL A 385 12.53 -5.47 -0.69
CA VAL A 385 11.53 -4.93 0.26
C VAL A 385 10.11 -5.33 -0.15
N GLU A 386 9.84 -5.38 -1.45
CA GLU A 386 8.52 -5.79 -1.98
C GLU A 386 8.24 -7.27 -1.73
N TYR A 387 9.22 -8.15 -1.95
CA TYR A 387 9.06 -9.58 -1.69
C TYR A 387 8.84 -9.84 -0.19
N ARG A 388 9.59 -9.13 0.66
CA ARG A 388 9.40 -9.17 2.12
C ARG A 388 7.97 -8.79 2.52
N ALA A 389 7.46 -7.68 1.97
CA ALA A 389 6.11 -7.22 2.22
C ALA A 389 5.05 -8.24 1.74
N ASN A 390 5.22 -8.80 0.54
CA ASN A 390 4.31 -9.81 -0.02
C ASN A 390 4.30 -11.10 0.83
N SER A 391 5.46 -11.59 1.26
CA SER A 391 5.55 -12.76 2.14
C SER A 391 4.84 -12.54 3.47
N LEU A 392 4.98 -11.34 4.06
CA LEU A 392 4.29 -10.98 5.29
C LEU A 392 2.78 -10.93 5.11
N ILE A 393 2.31 -10.38 3.98
CA ILE A 393 0.89 -10.37 3.63
C ILE A 393 0.34 -11.80 3.58
N TYR A 394 1.03 -12.75 2.93
CA TYR A 394 0.57 -14.13 2.84
C TYR A 394 0.51 -14.84 4.21
N LYS A 395 1.54 -14.70 5.04
CA LYS A 395 1.59 -15.32 6.38
C LYS A 395 0.48 -14.82 7.29
N VAL A 396 0.31 -13.50 7.31
CA VAL A 396 -0.73 -12.87 8.12
C VAL A 396 -2.10 -13.21 7.55
N PHE A 397 -2.30 -13.10 6.24
CA PHE A 397 -3.57 -13.48 5.62
C PHE A 397 -3.94 -14.93 5.95
N GLY A 398 -2.99 -15.88 5.91
CA GLY A 398 -3.23 -17.27 6.30
C GLY A 398 -3.73 -17.42 7.74
N LEU A 399 -3.17 -16.67 8.69
CA LEU A 399 -3.64 -16.63 10.09
C LEU A 399 -5.10 -16.17 10.17
N TYR A 400 -5.42 -15.02 9.55
CA TYR A 400 -6.76 -14.44 9.57
C TYR A 400 -7.79 -15.27 8.77
N PHE A 401 -7.37 -15.90 7.66
CA PHE A 401 -8.19 -16.79 6.86
C PHE A 401 -8.59 -18.02 7.67
N MET A 402 -7.62 -18.73 8.24
CA MET A 402 -7.91 -19.90 9.07
C MET A 402 -8.80 -19.52 10.24
N GLN A 403 -8.57 -18.36 10.85
CA GLN A 403 -9.38 -17.84 11.94
C GLN A 403 -10.83 -17.59 11.58
N THR A 404 -11.06 -16.96 10.44
CA THR A 404 -12.40 -16.52 10.08
C THR A 404 -13.26 -17.71 9.63
N TYR A 405 -12.66 -18.65 8.89
CA TYR A 405 -13.42 -19.68 8.17
C TYR A 405 -13.40 -21.08 8.81
N ILE A 406 -12.38 -21.46 9.60
CA ILE A 406 -12.28 -22.85 10.08
C ILE A 406 -13.46 -23.26 10.96
N GLY A 407 -13.94 -22.38 11.85
CA GLY A 407 -15.12 -22.64 12.68
C GLY A 407 -16.40 -22.75 11.85
N ILE A 408 -16.51 -22.00 10.75
CA ILE A 408 -17.66 -22.10 9.85
C ILE A 408 -17.60 -23.41 9.07
N PHE A 409 -16.43 -23.81 8.58
CA PHE A 409 -16.24 -25.12 7.94
C PHE A 409 -16.56 -26.29 8.86
N TYR A 410 -16.21 -26.16 10.15
CA TYR A 410 -16.58 -27.16 11.14
C TYR A 410 -18.10 -27.34 11.25
N HIS A 411 -18.87 -26.23 11.30
CA HIS A 411 -20.33 -26.30 11.30
C HIS A 411 -20.91 -26.88 10.00
N VAL A 412 -20.30 -26.58 8.84
CA VAL A 412 -20.72 -27.14 7.54
C VAL A 412 -20.53 -28.66 7.50
N LEU A 413 -19.33 -29.14 7.84
CA LEU A 413 -18.94 -30.52 7.62
C LEU A 413 -19.53 -31.48 8.67
N LEU A 414 -19.57 -31.07 9.94
CA LEU A 414 -19.95 -31.98 11.03
C LEU A 414 -21.45 -31.96 11.30
N HIS A 415 -22.05 -30.77 11.41
CA HIS A 415 -23.43 -30.63 11.88
C HIS A 415 -24.46 -30.70 10.75
N ARG A 416 -24.04 -30.47 9.49
CA ARG A 416 -24.87 -30.58 8.26
C ARG A 416 -26.23 -29.87 8.35
N ASN A 417 -26.36 -28.88 9.23
CA ASN A 417 -27.58 -28.13 9.46
C ASN A 417 -27.45 -26.73 8.84
N PHE A 418 -28.22 -26.51 7.80
CA PHE A 418 -28.15 -25.30 7.01
C PHE A 418 -28.70 -24.07 7.75
N MET A 419 -29.64 -24.27 8.68
CA MET A 419 -30.24 -23.17 9.45
C MET A 419 -29.28 -22.65 10.52
N THR A 420 -28.61 -23.55 11.25
CA THR A 420 -27.59 -23.15 12.23
C THR A 420 -26.39 -22.52 11.52
N LEU A 421 -25.97 -23.05 10.37
CA LEU A 421 -24.94 -22.45 9.53
C LEU A 421 -25.30 -21.01 9.14
N ARG A 422 -26.52 -20.79 8.65
CA ARG A 422 -26.99 -19.45 8.27
C ARG A 422 -27.00 -18.51 9.47
N GLN A 423 -27.44 -18.97 10.63
CA GLN A 423 -27.42 -18.17 11.86
C GLN A 423 -26.00 -17.77 12.25
N VAL A 424 -25.06 -18.72 12.31
CA VAL A 424 -23.65 -18.46 12.64
C VAL A 424 -23.03 -17.46 11.64
N LEU A 425 -23.32 -17.64 10.35
CA LEU A 425 -22.79 -16.76 9.31
C LEU A 425 -23.34 -15.33 9.41
N ILE A 426 -24.66 -15.17 9.60
CA ILE A 426 -25.29 -13.86 9.77
C ILE A 426 -24.74 -13.16 11.01
N GLN A 427 -24.66 -13.88 12.13
CA GLN A 427 -24.13 -13.34 13.38
C GLN A 427 -22.68 -12.89 13.23
N ARG A 428 -21.81 -13.75 12.67
CA ARG A 428 -20.40 -13.40 12.44
C ARG A 428 -20.25 -12.23 11.46
N LEU A 429 -21.01 -12.19 10.37
CA LEU A 429 -20.92 -11.12 9.36
C LEU A 429 -21.35 -9.77 9.94
N ILE A 430 -22.52 -9.69 10.58
CA ILE A 430 -23.05 -8.45 11.14
C ILE A 430 -22.18 -7.97 12.31
N ILE A 431 -21.84 -8.86 13.25
CA ILE A 431 -21.04 -8.47 14.41
C ILE A 431 -19.64 -8.05 13.97
N SER A 432 -19.01 -8.77 13.02
CA SER A 432 -17.70 -8.38 12.47
C SER A 432 -17.75 -7.01 11.82
N GLN A 433 -18.77 -6.71 11.01
CA GLN A 433 -18.88 -5.42 10.32
C GLN A 433 -19.07 -4.26 11.30
N VAL A 434 -19.95 -4.44 12.28
CA VAL A 434 -20.21 -3.43 13.31
C VAL A 434 -18.98 -3.23 14.18
N PHE A 435 -18.35 -4.33 14.62
CA PHE A 435 -17.14 -4.29 15.42
C PHE A 435 -16.01 -3.56 14.69
N TRP A 436 -15.83 -3.85 13.42
CA TRP A 436 -14.81 -3.19 12.61
C TRP A 436 -15.08 -1.69 12.48
N THR A 437 -16.29 -1.32 12.08
CA THR A 437 -16.69 0.10 11.95
C THR A 437 -16.48 0.86 13.26
N LEU A 438 -16.82 0.23 14.39
CA LEU A 438 -16.61 0.79 15.73
C LEU A 438 -15.12 0.96 16.04
N MET A 439 -14.30 -0.07 15.86
CA MET A 439 -12.87 -0.02 16.15
C MET A 439 -12.14 0.99 15.27
N ASP A 440 -12.46 1.01 13.99
CA ASP A 440 -11.81 1.86 13.02
C ASP A 440 -12.13 3.36 13.24
N GLY A 441 -13.37 3.69 13.60
CA GLY A 441 -13.77 5.06 13.91
C GLY A 441 -13.34 5.51 15.31
N SER A 442 -13.58 4.70 16.34
CA SER A 442 -13.42 5.11 17.73
C SER A 442 -11.98 5.10 18.22
N LEU A 443 -11.18 4.08 17.86
CA LEU A 443 -9.82 3.93 18.40
C LEU A 443 -8.90 5.09 18.01
N PRO A 444 -8.86 5.55 16.74
CA PRO A 444 -7.99 6.66 16.36
C PRO A 444 -8.41 7.98 17.03
N TYR A 445 -9.72 8.21 17.15
CA TYR A 445 -10.26 9.38 17.84
C TYR A 445 -9.94 9.36 19.35
N LEU A 446 -10.12 8.22 20.01
CA LEU A 446 -9.75 8.02 21.42
C LEU A 446 -8.24 8.26 21.63
N LYS A 447 -7.40 7.72 20.75
CA LYS A 447 -5.94 7.92 20.79
C LYS A 447 -5.55 9.39 20.62
N TYR A 448 -6.20 10.11 19.70
CA TYR A 448 -6.04 11.56 19.54
C TYR A 448 -6.47 12.32 20.80
N SER A 449 -7.67 12.03 21.32
CA SER A 449 -8.23 12.68 22.51
C SER A 449 -7.34 12.46 23.74
N TYR A 450 -6.86 11.23 23.94
CA TYR A 450 -5.94 10.88 25.03
C TYR A 450 -4.61 11.63 24.92
N ARG A 451 -3.99 11.68 23.74
CA ARG A 451 -2.72 12.42 23.51
C ARG A 451 -2.91 13.92 23.78
N LYS A 452 -4.02 14.48 23.31
CA LYS A 452 -4.40 15.88 23.52
C LYS A 452 -4.62 16.19 25.00
N TYR A 453 -5.34 15.31 25.72
CA TYR A 453 -5.56 15.44 27.16
C TYR A 453 -4.23 15.40 27.91
N ARG A 454 -3.38 14.39 27.66
CA ARG A 454 -2.07 14.24 28.29
C ARG A 454 -1.18 15.47 28.09
N ALA A 455 -1.15 16.04 26.89
CA ALA A 455 -0.38 17.25 26.60
C ALA A 455 -0.88 18.47 27.38
N ARG A 456 -2.21 18.64 27.49
CA ARG A 456 -2.82 19.71 28.28
C ARG A 456 -2.56 19.57 29.77
N THR A 457 -2.71 18.36 30.31
CA THR A 457 -2.47 18.09 31.73
C THR A 457 -1.01 18.36 32.07
N LYS A 458 -0.07 17.91 31.23
CA LYS A 458 1.36 18.17 31.44
C LYS A 458 1.65 19.68 31.45
N LYS A 459 1.12 20.43 30.48
CA LYS A 459 1.31 21.89 30.44
C LYS A 459 0.68 22.60 31.64
N LYS A 460 -0.50 22.17 32.09
CA LYS A 460 -1.15 22.73 33.30
C LYS A 460 -0.32 22.48 34.56
N MET A 461 0.41 21.37 34.64
CA MET A 461 1.35 21.11 35.74
C MET A 461 2.59 22.01 35.64
N GLU A 462 3.07 22.31 34.43
CA GLU A 462 4.24 23.18 34.19
C GLU A 462 3.92 24.69 34.40
N ASP A 463 2.77 25.19 33.93
CA ASP A 463 2.39 26.62 33.99
C ASP A 463 1.82 27.06 35.37
N GLY A 464 1.74 26.17 36.36
CA GLY A 464 0.99 26.41 37.60
C GLY A 464 -0.50 26.65 37.34
N SER A 465 -1.28 26.93 38.39
CA SER A 465 -2.74 27.15 38.35
C SER A 465 -3.17 28.43 37.59
N SER A 466 -2.70 28.65 36.37
CA SER A 466 -3.18 29.73 35.52
C SER A 466 -4.56 29.38 34.96
N THR A 467 -5.56 30.20 35.28
CA THR A 467 -7.00 30.02 35.00
C THR A 467 -7.39 30.29 33.53
N GLY A 468 -6.41 30.38 32.62
CA GLY A 468 -6.63 30.60 31.20
C GLY A 468 -7.04 29.32 30.48
N LYS A 469 -8.02 29.41 29.56
CA LYS A 469 -8.31 28.29 28.65
C LYS A 469 -7.08 28.02 27.77
N ILE A 470 -6.32 26.97 28.06
CA ILE A 470 -5.21 26.52 27.20
C ILE A 470 -5.78 26.04 25.86
N GLN A 471 -5.79 26.94 24.87
CA GLN A 471 -6.19 26.62 23.51
C GLN A 471 -5.01 26.02 22.75
N ILE A 472 -5.25 24.90 22.07
CA ILE A 472 -4.31 24.37 21.08
C ILE A 472 -4.46 25.26 19.86
N ALA A 473 -3.57 26.23 19.74
CA ALA A 473 -3.67 27.33 18.79
C ALA A 473 -3.32 26.86 17.37
N SER A 474 -2.30 26.00 17.21
CA SER A 474 -1.79 25.67 15.89
C SER A 474 -2.38 24.39 15.30
N ARG A 475 -2.61 24.40 13.98
CA ARG A 475 -3.15 23.23 13.25
C ARG A 475 -2.11 22.12 13.09
N VAL A 476 -0.85 22.48 12.91
CA VAL A 476 0.28 21.54 12.84
C VAL A 476 0.37 20.71 14.12
N GLU A 477 0.14 21.35 15.27
CA GLU A 477 0.06 20.64 16.54
C GLU A 477 -1.14 19.69 16.62
N LYS A 478 -2.30 20.07 16.08
CA LYS A 478 -3.46 19.16 15.98
C LYS A 478 -3.12 17.93 15.13
N GLU A 479 -2.47 18.11 13.98
CA GLU A 479 -2.01 17.01 13.13
C GLU A 479 -0.97 16.15 13.84
N TYR A 480 -0.02 16.75 14.56
CA TYR A 480 0.92 16.01 15.38
C TYR A 480 0.24 15.15 16.47
N PHE A 481 -0.90 15.54 17.03
CA PHE A 481 -1.59 14.64 17.96
C PHE A 481 -2.32 13.47 17.29
N LYS A 482 -2.68 13.58 16.00
CA LYS A 482 -3.35 12.51 15.27
C LYS A 482 -2.45 11.28 15.14
N PRO A 483 -3.01 10.06 15.09
CA PRO A 483 -2.23 8.86 14.81
C PRO A 483 -1.80 8.78 13.34
N THR A 484 -0.68 8.11 13.10
CA THR A 484 -0.19 7.77 11.76
C THR A 484 -1.04 6.65 11.16
N TYR A 485 -1.18 6.64 9.84
CA TYR A 485 -1.82 5.54 9.09
C TYR A 485 -0.88 4.33 9.01
N SER A 486 -0.88 3.51 10.06
CA SER A 486 0.00 2.34 10.20
C SER A 486 -0.80 1.06 10.37
N ALA A 487 -0.30 -0.05 9.84
CA ALA A 487 -0.89 -1.38 10.06
C ALA A 487 -0.95 -1.75 11.55
N SER A 488 -1.99 -2.49 11.93
CA SER A 488 -2.24 -2.94 13.30
C SER A 488 -1.19 -3.94 13.83
N ILE A 489 -0.44 -4.54 12.90
CA ILE A 489 0.43 -5.71 13.09
C ILE A 489 1.91 -5.35 13.25
N GLY A 490 2.36 -4.21 12.73
CA GLY A 490 3.75 -3.80 12.89
C GLY A 490 4.13 -2.54 12.12
N VAL A 491 5.25 -1.94 12.54
CA VAL A 491 5.83 -0.78 11.87
C VAL A 491 6.31 -1.15 10.48
N GLU A 492 6.85 -2.35 10.24
CA GLU A 492 7.38 -2.74 8.91
C GLU A 492 6.41 -2.65 7.73
N LEU A 493 5.11 -2.84 7.95
CA LEU A 493 4.16 -2.64 6.85
C LEU A 493 3.87 -1.17 6.59
N GLU A 494 4.12 -0.24 7.52
CA GLU A 494 3.81 1.21 7.57
C GLU A 494 2.53 1.68 6.83
N ASP A 495 1.65 0.78 6.38
CA ASP A 495 0.48 1.06 5.56
C ASP A 495 -0.73 0.53 6.31
N GLY A 496 -1.56 1.43 6.84
CA GLY A 496 -2.90 1.05 7.32
C GLY A 496 -3.75 0.38 6.24
N LEU A 497 -3.35 0.49 4.97
CA LEU A 497 -3.99 -0.15 3.82
C LEU A 497 -4.01 -1.67 3.94
N PHE A 498 -3.06 -2.24 4.67
CA PHE A 498 -3.06 -3.67 4.93
C PHE A 498 -4.34 -4.10 5.64
N ASP A 499 -4.70 -3.38 6.70
CA ASP A 499 -5.88 -3.68 7.51
C ASP A 499 -7.16 -3.48 6.67
N ASP A 500 -7.23 -2.36 5.93
CA ASP A 500 -8.39 -2.05 5.07
C ASP A 500 -8.53 -3.09 3.91
N SER A 501 -7.41 -3.54 3.31
CA SER A 501 -7.43 -4.59 2.26
C SER A 501 -7.76 -5.97 2.81
N LEU A 502 -7.32 -6.27 4.04
CA LEU A 502 -7.59 -7.53 4.72
C LEU A 502 -9.08 -7.68 5.03
N GLU A 503 -9.72 -6.62 5.53
CA GLU A 503 -11.16 -6.58 5.77
C GLU A 503 -11.94 -6.92 4.49
N LEU A 504 -11.67 -6.20 3.39
CA LEU A 504 -12.31 -6.45 2.11
C LEU A 504 -12.11 -7.87 1.59
N ALA A 505 -10.90 -8.42 1.73
CA ALA A 505 -10.60 -9.78 1.30
C ALA A 505 -11.36 -10.82 2.14
N LEU A 506 -11.44 -10.63 3.46
CA LEU A 506 -12.20 -11.53 4.34
C LEU A 506 -13.72 -11.43 4.10
N GLN A 507 -14.24 -10.22 3.90
CA GLN A 507 -15.64 -10.01 3.54
C GLN A 507 -15.97 -10.67 2.19
N PHE A 508 -15.11 -10.51 1.18
CA PHE A 508 -15.23 -11.17 -0.12
C PHE A 508 -15.23 -12.70 0.01
N GLY A 509 -14.31 -13.26 0.81
CA GLY A 509 -14.30 -14.70 1.07
C GLY A 509 -15.57 -15.19 1.77
N MET A 510 -16.11 -14.43 2.72
CA MET A 510 -17.36 -14.76 3.42
C MET A 510 -18.55 -14.81 2.46
N ILE A 511 -18.71 -13.82 1.58
CA ILE A 511 -19.84 -13.81 0.63
C ILE A 511 -19.66 -14.86 -0.49
N MET A 512 -18.44 -15.07 -0.96
CA MET A 512 -18.18 -15.98 -2.07
C MET A 512 -18.21 -17.44 -1.63
N MET A 513 -17.58 -17.81 -0.51
CA MET A 513 -17.46 -19.21 -0.10
C MET A 513 -18.77 -19.80 0.43
N PHE A 514 -19.71 -18.94 0.83
CA PHE A 514 -21.01 -19.31 1.40
C PHE A 514 -22.18 -18.69 0.61
N ALA A 515 -21.97 -18.44 -0.68
CA ALA A 515 -22.95 -17.81 -1.56
C ALA A 515 -24.29 -18.58 -1.59
N CYS A 516 -24.25 -19.91 -1.62
CA CYS A 516 -25.44 -20.75 -1.56
C CYS A 516 -26.14 -20.71 -0.19
N ALA A 517 -25.39 -20.52 0.90
CA ALA A 517 -25.92 -20.55 2.26
C ALA A 517 -26.77 -19.31 2.58
N PHE A 518 -26.29 -18.15 2.13
CA PHE A 518 -26.91 -16.86 2.40
C PHE A 518 -26.73 -15.88 1.23
N PRO A 519 -27.55 -15.99 0.16
CA PRO A 519 -27.46 -15.10 -1.00
C PRO A 519 -27.62 -13.61 -0.68
N LEU A 520 -28.38 -13.27 0.36
CA LEU A 520 -28.56 -11.88 0.81
C LEU A 520 -27.26 -11.25 1.36
N ALA A 521 -26.22 -12.05 1.65
CA ALA A 521 -24.91 -11.56 2.09
C ALA A 521 -24.30 -10.55 1.11
N PHE A 522 -24.52 -10.72 -0.19
CA PHE A 522 -24.02 -9.81 -1.23
C PHE A 522 -24.64 -8.41 -1.10
N ALA A 523 -25.92 -8.32 -0.74
CA ALA A 523 -26.59 -7.04 -0.50
C ALA A 523 -26.07 -6.35 0.77
N LEU A 524 -25.86 -7.10 1.86
CA LEU A 524 -25.26 -6.58 3.08
C LEU A 524 -23.83 -6.07 2.84
N ALA A 525 -23.04 -6.84 2.09
CA ALA A 525 -21.68 -6.43 1.70
C ALA A 525 -21.68 -5.19 0.80
N ALA A 526 -22.64 -5.05 -0.13
CA ALA A 526 -22.77 -3.84 -0.94
C ALA A 526 -23.05 -2.58 -0.09
N VAL A 527 -23.99 -2.67 0.87
CA VAL A 527 -24.27 -1.57 1.81
C VAL A 527 -23.05 -1.26 2.65
N SER A 528 -22.40 -2.30 3.17
CA SER A 528 -21.16 -2.19 3.93
C SER A 528 -20.08 -1.43 3.17
N ASN A 529 -19.83 -1.78 1.91
CA ASN A 529 -18.74 -1.18 1.13
C ASN A 529 -19.06 0.27 0.73
N VAL A 530 -20.33 0.63 0.56
CA VAL A 530 -20.75 2.03 0.36
C VAL A 530 -20.43 2.85 1.62
N MET A 531 -20.73 2.33 2.81
CA MET A 531 -20.35 2.97 4.07
C MET A 531 -18.83 3.06 4.19
N GLU A 532 -18.12 1.99 3.84
CA GLU A 532 -16.68 1.88 3.97
C GLU A 532 -15.91 2.90 3.11
N ILE A 533 -16.38 3.16 1.89
CA ILE A 533 -15.83 4.23 1.04
C ILE A 533 -15.83 5.57 1.78
N ARG A 534 -16.89 5.88 2.52
CA ARG A 534 -17.05 7.17 3.23
C ARG A 534 -16.28 7.20 4.54
N THR A 535 -16.36 6.14 5.34
CA THR A 535 -15.66 6.06 6.62
C THR A 535 -14.16 6.08 6.41
N ASN A 536 -13.63 5.36 5.40
CA ASN A 536 -12.21 5.38 5.06
C ASN A 536 -11.76 6.74 4.51
N ALA A 537 -12.59 7.43 3.72
CA ALA A 537 -12.30 8.80 3.27
C ALA A 537 -12.24 9.79 4.46
N LEU A 538 -13.21 9.73 5.38
CA LEU A 538 -13.22 10.55 6.60
C LEU A 538 -12.04 10.25 7.51
N LYS A 539 -11.69 8.97 7.68
CA LYS A 539 -10.53 8.49 8.43
C LYS A 539 -9.24 9.15 7.92
N LEU A 540 -9.00 9.13 6.60
CA LEU A 540 -7.79 9.69 5.99
C LEU A 540 -7.74 11.23 6.00
N LEU A 541 -8.88 11.90 5.86
CA LEU A 541 -8.93 13.36 5.80
C LEU A 541 -8.96 14.01 7.19
N VAL A 542 -9.69 13.43 8.14
CA VAL A 542 -10.00 14.07 9.43
C VAL A 542 -9.28 13.42 10.59
N THR A 543 -9.30 12.10 10.67
CA THR A 543 -8.91 11.38 11.90
C THR A 543 -7.42 11.09 11.96
N LEU A 544 -6.80 10.79 10.82
CA LEU A 544 -5.39 10.45 10.70
C LEU A 544 -4.53 11.64 10.27
N ARG A 545 -3.21 11.48 10.43
CA ARG A 545 -2.23 12.32 9.73
C ARG A 545 -2.19 11.94 8.25
N ARG A 546 -1.72 12.87 7.41
CA ARG A 546 -1.48 12.58 5.99
C ARG A 546 -0.51 11.39 5.88
N PRO A 547 -0.89 10.31 5.17
CA PRO A 547 0.01 9.19 4.93
C PRO A 547 1.24 9.59 4.11
N LEU A 548 2.33 8.85 4.31
CA LEU A 548 3.52 8.97 3.48
C LEU A 548 3.25 8.39 2.08
N PRO A 549 3.61 9.09 0.99
CA PRO A 549 3.40 8.57 -0.35
C PRO A 549 4.36 7.41 -0.65
N ARG A 550 3.90 6.44 -1.45
CA ARG A 550 4.74 5.35 -1.97
C ARG A 550 4.59 5.21 -3.48
N ALA A 551 5.65 4.73 -4.13
CA ALA A 551 5.67 4.43 -5.57
C ALA A 551 4.82 3.22 -5.96
N ALA A 552 4.53 2.32 -5.01
CA ALA A 552 3.90 1.03 -5.32
C ALA A 552 2.52 1.23 -5.97
N ALA A 553 2.40 0.67 -7.17
CA ALA A 553 1.35 1.00 -8.11
C ALA A 553 0.35 -0.15 -8.33
N THR A 554 0.55 -1.28 -7.67
CA THR A 554 -0.34 -2.44 -7.79
C THR A 554 -0.83 -2.90 -6.42
N ILE A 555 -2.00 -3.55 -6.43
CA ILE A 555 -2.57 -4.28 -5.30
C ILE A 555 -1.68 -5.46 -4.87
N GLY A 556 -0.73 -5.89 -5.72
CA GLY A 556 0.34 -6.82 -5.37
C GLY A 556 -0.19 -8.19 -4.94
N ALA A 557 0.32 -8.67 -3.80
CA ALA A 557 -0.02 -9.99 -3.23
C ALA A 557 -1.52 -10.23 -3.04
N TRP A 558 -2.29 -9.18 -2.79
CA TRP A 558 -3.75 -9.27 -2.60
C TRP A 558 -4.46 -9.80 -3.84
N LEU A 559 -4.04 -9.47 -5.06
CA LEU A 559 -4.70 -10.00 -6.26
C LEU A 559 -4.63 -11.54 -6.32
N ASN A 560 -3.51 -12.12 -5.86
CA ASN A 560 -3.35 -13.57 -5.75
C ASN A 560 -4.26 -14.14 -4.64
N ILE A 561 -4.40 -13.43 -3.52
CA ILE A 561 -5.34 -13.80 -2.44
C ILE A 561 -6.79 -13.81 -2.95
N TRP A 562 -7.22 -12.80 -3.69
CA TRP A 562 -8.57 -12.76 -4.25
C TRP A 562 -8.83 -13.91 -5.24
N GLN A 563 -7.84 -14.24 -6.07
CA GLN A 563 -7.92 -15.41 -6.95
C GLN A 563 -8.00 -16.73 -6.17
N PHE A 564 -7.24 -16.85 -5.09
CA PHE A 564 -7.32 -18.01 -4.18
C PHE A 564 -8.70 -18.13 -3.55
N LEU A 565 -9.29 -17.02 -3.07
CA LEU A 565 -10.64 -17.02 -2.48
C LEU A 565 -11.72 -17.43 -3.49
N VAL A 566 -11.60 -17.06 -4.77
CA VAL A 566 -12.51 -17.54 -5.82
C VAL A 566 -12.38 -19.05 -6.02
N VAL A 567 -11.16 -19.59 -6.03
CA VAL A 567 -10.95 -21.05 -6.16
C VAL A 567 -11.53 -21.78 -4.94
N MET A 568 -11.25 -21.30 -3.73
CA MET A 568 -11.83 -21.86 -2.50
C MET A 568 -13.36 -21.81 -2.52
N SER A 569 -13.94 -20.71 -3.00
CA SER A 569 -15.39 -20.57 -3.16
C SER A 569 -15.99 -21.63 -4.07
N ILE A 570 -15.28 -22.03 -5.13
CA ILE A 570 -15.75 -23.10 -6.02
C ILE A 570 -15.85 -24.41 -5.25
N CYS A 571 -14.80 -24.79 -4.53
CA CYS A 571 -14.77 -26.02 -3.74
C CYS A 571 -15.83 -26.01 -2.63
N THR A 572 -15.98 -24.89 -1.90
CA THR A 572 -16.86 -24.82 -0.73
C THR A 572 -18.34 -24.81 -1.10
N ASN A 573 -18.75 -24.06 -2.12
CA ASN A 573 -20.15 -24.07 -2.55
C ASN A 573 -20.52 -25.39 -3.22
N SER A 574 -19.59 -26.02 -3.93
CA SER A 574 -19.78 -27.38 -4.46
C SER A 574 -20.05 -28.37 -3.33
N ALA A 575 -19.27 -28.31 -2.24
CA ALA A 575 -19.49 -29.09 -1.03
C ALA A 575 -20.85 -28.78 -0.34
N LEU A 576 -21.20 -27.50 -0.21
CA LEU A 576 -22.45 -27.05 0.42
C LEU A 576 -23.69 -27.51 -0.34
N LEU A 577 -23.66 -27.48 -1.67
CA LEU A 577 -24.77 -27.97 -2.49
C LEU A 577 -25.01 -29.46 -2.25
N VAL A 578 -23.95 -30.27 -2.06
CA VAL A 578 -24.09 -31.69 -1.68
C VAL A 578 -24.85 -31.81 -0.37
N CYS A 579 -24.42 -31.07 0.65
CA CYS A 579 -25.03 -31.14 1.97
C CYS A 579 -26.50 -30.71 1.94
N LEU A 580 -26.86 -29.77 1.07
CA LEU A 580 -28.23 -29.27 0.91
C LEU A 580 -29.14 -30.29 0.20
N TYR A 581 -28.69 -30.88 -0.91
CA TYR A 581 -29.51 -31.84 -1.67
C TYR A 581 -29.56 -33.24 -1.05
N ASP A 582 -28.58 -33.60 -0.21
CA ASP A 582 -28.56 -34.88 0.50
C ASP A 582 -29.60 -34.94 1.64
N GLN A 583 -30.13 -33.80 2.11
CA GLN A 583 -31.15 -33.77 3.16
C GLN A 583 -32.50 -34.41 2.76
N GLU A 584 -32.80 -34.59 1.47
CA GLU A 584 -34.03 -35.27 1.05
C GLU A 584 -33.93 -36.82 1.06
N GLY A 585 -32.75 -37.40 1.33
CA GLY A 585 -32.56 -38.86 1.36
C GLY A 585 -32.86 -39.58 0.03
N LYS A 586 -33.10 -38.83 -1.05
CA LYS A 586 -33.44 -39.34 -2.39
C LYS A 586 -32.21 -39.59 -3.26
N TRP A 587 -31.05 -39.06 -2.89
CA TRP A 587 -29.84 -39.12 -3.71
C TRP A 587 -28.88 -40.21 -3.24
N LYS A 588 -28.40 -41.04 -4.17
CA LYS A 588 -27.27 -41.95 -3.93
C LYS A 588 -26.00 -41.11 -3.89
N ILE A 589 -25.22 -41.25 -2.81
CA ILE A 589 -24.00 -40.47 -2.54
C ILE A 589 -22.94 -40.66 -3.66
N GLU A 590 -22.85 -41.85 -4.25
CA GLU A 590 -21.86 -42.19 -5.28
C GLU A 590 -22.00 -41.39 -6.60
N PRO A 591 -23.16 -41.39 -7.31
CA PRO A 591 -23.34 -40.56 -8.50
C PRO A 591 -23.40 -39.07 -8.17
N GLY A 592 -23.85 -38.70 -6.95
CA GLY A 592 -23.87 -37.32 -6.50
C GLY A 592 -22.48 -36.72 -6.42
N LEU A 593 -21.55 -37.41 -5.75
CA LEU A 593 -20.16 -36.95 -5.61
C LEU A 593 -19.48 -36.78 -6.98
N ALA A 594 -19.72 -37.70 -7.93
CA ALA A 594 -19.20 -37.60 -9.29
C ALA A 594 -19.74 -36.37 -10.04
N ALA A 595 -21.05 -36.10 -9.96
CA ALA A 595 -21.67 -34.92 -10.57
C ALA A 595 -21.10 -33.61 -10.01
N ILE A 596 -20.76 -33.58 -8.73
CA ILE A 596 -20.19 -32.42 -8.05
C ILE A 596 -18.73 -32.21 -8.42
N LEU A 597 -17.91 -33.26 -8.53
CA LEU A 597 -16.55 -33.15 -9.07
C LEU A 597 -16.58 -32.66 -10.52
N ILE A 598 -17.52 -33.14 -11.34
CA ILE A 598 -17.69 -32.65 -12.71
C ILE A 598 -18.06 -31.16 -12.71
N MET A 599 -19.04 -30.75 -11.89
CA MET A 599 -19.43 -29.34 -11.76
C MET A 599 -18.26 -28.47 -11.29
N GLU A 600 -17.48 -28.92 -10.31
CA GLU A 600 -16.28 -28.24 -9.82
C GLU A 600 -15.26 -28.04 -10.95
N HIS A 601 -14.92 -29.09 -11.69
CA HIS A 601 -13.97 -29.02 -12.80
C HIS A 601 -14.47 -28.12 -13.93
N VAL A 602 -15.77 -28.16 -14.23
CA VAL A 602 -16.40 -27.26 -15.22
C VAL A 602 -16.30 -25.79 -14.76
N LEU A 603 -16.56 -25.50 -13.48
CA LEU A 603 -16.47 -24.14 -12.94
C LEU A 603 -15.03 -23.63 -12.88
N LEU A 604 -14.07 -24.50 -12.54
CA LEU A 604 -12.65 -24.18 -12.63
C LEU A 604 -12.25 -23.88 -14.07
N LEU A 605 -12.63 -24.74 -15.02
CA LEU A 605 -12.37 -24.54 -16.45
C LEU A 605 -12.99 -23.23 -16.93
N LEU A 606 -14.22 -22.92 -16.53
CA LEU A 606 -14.90 -21.67 -16.87
C LEU A 606 -14.17 -20.44 -16.32
N LYS A 607 -13.74 -20.47 -15.05
CA LYS A 607 -12.94 -19.41 -14.44
C LYS A 607 -11.61 -19.21 -15.16
N PHE A 608 -10.89 -20.29 -15.47
CA PHE A 608 -9.62 -20.21 -16.19
C PHE A 608 -9.81 -19.83 -17.67
N GLY A 609 -10.88 -20.27 -18.32
CA GLY A 609 -11.24 -19.90 -19.69
C GLY A 609 -11.56 -18.41 -19.81
N LEU A 610 -12.42 -17.88 -18.94
CA LEU A 610 -12.74 -16.44 -18.89
C LEU A 610 -11.50 -15.58 -18.64
N SER A 611 -10.55 -16.11 -17.85
CA SER A 611 -9.29 -15.42 -17.59
C SER A 611 -8.43 -15.20 -18.85
N ARG A 612 -8.67 -15.98 -19.91
CA ARG A 612 -7.98 -15.86 -21.20
C ARG A 612 -8.78 -15.05 -22.23
N LEU A 613 -10.11 -15.00 -22.09
CA LEU A 613 -10.98 -14.29 -23.05
C LEU A 613 -10.84 -12.77 -22.95
N VAL A 614 -10.70 -12.24 -21.73
CA VAL A 614 -10.54 -10.79 -21.50
C VAL A 614 -9.05 -10.47 -21.39
N PRO A 615 -8.47 -9.67 -22.30
CA PRO A 615 -7.06 -9.30 -22.19
C PRO A 615 -6.83 -8.44 -20.95
N GLU A 616 -5.77 -8.76 -20.20
CA GLU A 616 -5.40 -8.07 -18.96
C GLU A 616 -5.05 -6.59 -19.17
N GLU A 617 -4.70 -6.19 -20.39
CA GLU A 617 -4.33 -4.82 -20.71
C GLU A 617 -5.20 -4.27 -21.84
N PRO A 618 -5.67 -3.01 -21.76
CA PRO A 618 -6.36 -2.35 -22.86
C PRO A 618 -5.47 -2.20 -24.10
N ALA A 619 -6.07 -2.28 -25.28
CA ALA A 619 -5.35 -2.16 -26.56
C ALA A 619 -4.58 -0.83 -26.69
N TRP A 620 -5.15 0.28 -26.22
CA TRP A 620 -4.48 1.59 -26.28
C TRP A 620 -3.26 1.67 -25.35
N VAL A 621 -3.30 1.03 -24.17
CA VAL A 621 -2.15 0.97 -23.24
C VAL A 621 -1.04 0.16 -23.88
N ARG A 622 -1.39 -0.98 -24.47
CA ARG A 622 -0.44 -1.83 -25.20
C ARG A 622 0.19 -1.08 -26.37
N ALA A 623 -0.62 -0.39 -27.18
CA ALA A 623 -0.14 0.41 -28.30
C ALA A 623 0.79 1.54 -27.84
N SER A 624 0.43 2.24 -26.77
CA SER A 624 1.27 3.29 -26.17
C SER A 624 2.62 2.73 -25.71
N ARG A 625 2.62 1.59 -25.01
CA ARG A 625 3.86 0.92 -24.58
C ARG A 625 4.73 0.48 -25.75
N VAL A 626 4.14 -0.15 -26.76
CA VAL A 626 4.87 -0.58 -27.97
C VAL A 626 5.45 0.63 -28.70
N LYS A 627 4.70 1.72 -28.81
CA LYS A 627 5.19 2.99 -29.38
C LYS A 627 6.39 3.53 -28.59
N ASN A 628 6.32 3.53 -27.26
CA ASN A 628 7.41 4.03 -26.43
C ASN A 628 8.67 3.14 -26.54
N VAL A 629 8.49 1.81 -26.56
CA VAL A 629 9.59 0.84 -26.73
C VAL A 629 10.25 0.98 -28.10
N THR A 630 9.47 1.08 -29.17
CA THR A 630 9.99 1.24 -30.54
C THR A 630 10.75 2.56 -30.69
N GLN A 631 10.22 3.67 -30.17
CA GLN A 631 10.92 4.94 -30.14
C GLN A 631 12.24 4.90 -29.34
N ALA A 632 12.23 4.22 -28.19
CA ALA A 632 13.43 4.03 -27.38
C ALA A 632 14.50 3.18 -28.11
N GLN A 633 14.07 2.12 -28.79
CA GLN A 633 14.94 1.30 -29.64
C GLN A 633 15.52 2.12 -30.79
N ASP A 634 14.71 2.89 -31.52
CA ASP A 634 15.17 3.74 -32.63
C ASP A 634 16.18 4.80 -32.17
N MET A 635 15.95 5.43 -31.01
CA MET A 635 16.89 6.38 -30.39
C MET A 635 18.20 5.70 -30.04
N TYR A 636 18.16 4.54 -29.37
CA TYR A 636 19.35 3.80 -28.98
C TYR A 636 20.14 3.34 -30.20
N CYS A 637 19.46 2.81 -31.23
CA CYS A 637 20.08 2.46 -32.50
C CYS A 637 20.74 3.68 -33.16
N LYS A 638 20.08 4.85 -33.18
CA LYS A 638 20.68 6.09 -33.71
C LYS A 638 21.88 6.56 -32.90
N GLN A 639 21.83 6.47 -31.57
CA GLN A 639 22.97 6.81 -30.70
C GLN A 639 24.15 5.86 -30.93
N LEU A 640 23.88 4.56 -31.03
CA LEU A 640 24.88 3.53 -31.26
C LEU A 640 25.49 3.63 -32.66
N LEU A 641 24.70 3.97 -33.68
CA LEU A 641 25.20 4.29 -35.01
C LEU A 641 26.06 5.56 -35.01
N ARG A 642 25.66 6.61 -34.26
CA ARG A 642 26.45 7.83 -34.10
C ARG A 642 27.78 7.55 -33.38
N SER A 643 27.78 6.76 -32.31
CA SER A 643 29.01 6.40 -31.60
C SER A 643 29.95 5.59 -32.49
N ILE A 644 29.43 4.59 -33.21
CA ILE A 644 30.23 3.81 -34.18
C ILE A 644 30.78 4.71 -35.29
N SER A 645 29.95 5.61 -35.85
CA SER A 645 30.41 6.55 -36.89
C SER A 645 31.43 7.57 -36.38
N GLY A 646 31.30 8.02 -35.13
CA GLY A 646 32.24 8.94 -34.49
C GLY A 646 33.57 8.27 -34.19
N GLU A 647 33.53 7.01 -33.74
CA GLU A 647 34.72 6.17 -33.50
C GLU A 647 35.43 5.85 -34.82
N PHE A 648 34.69 5.53 -35.88
CA PHE A 648 35.22 5.34 -37.23
C PHE A 648 35.88 6.62 -37.77
N ASN A 649 35.22 7.77 -37.62
CA ASN A 649 35.77 9.07 -38.03
C ASN A 649 37.01 9.48 -37.21
N SER A 650 37.14 9.04 -35.96
CA SER A 650 38.33 9.27 -35.13
C SER A 650 39.51 8.37 -35.52
N LEU A 651 39.23 7.14 -35.98
CA LEU A 651 40.22 6.20 -36.50
C LEU A 651 40.74 6.58 -37.89
N THR A 652 39.96 7.31 -38.70
CA THR A 652 40.39 7.85 -40.01
C THR A 652 41.04 9.23 -39.94
N LYS A 653 41.03 9.89 -38.76
CA LYS A 653 41.70 11.18 -38.55
C LYS A 653 43.23 11.19 -38.30
N PRO A 654 44.00 10.07 -38.27
CA PRO A 654 45.46 10.17 -38.18
C PRO A 654 46.18 10.61 -39.46
N GLU A 655 45.54 10.62 -40.63
CA GLU A 655 46.28 10.77 -41.90
C GLU A 655 46.28 12.19 -42.51
N GLN A 656 45.43 13.10 -42.04
CA GLN A 656 45.38 14.47 -42.61
C GLN A 656 46.26 15.50 -41.88
N GLU A 657 46.63 15.28 -40.61
CA GLU A 657 47.58 16.16 -39.91
C GLU A 657 49.05 15.82 -40.23
N GLN A 658 49.36 14.63 -40.74
CA GLN A 658 50.72 14.28 -41.20
C GLN A 658 51.03 14.72 -42.63
N GLN A 659 50.02 15.10 -43.44
CA GLN A 659 50.24 15.55 -44.81
C GLN A 659 50.45 17.07 -44.93
N GLN A 660 50.15 17.86 -43.89
CA GLN A 660 50.44 19.29 -43.86
C GLN A 660 51.88 19.63 -43.43
N ASP A 661 52.59 18.70 -42.79
CA ASP A 661 54.02 18.87 -42.44
C ASP A 661 54.98 18.38 -43.55
N SER A 662 54.47 17.75 -44.62
CA SER A 662 55.29 17.27 -45.75
C SER A 662 55.40 18.27 -46.92
N GLU A 663 54.69 19.40 -46.91
CA GLU A 663 54.83 20.47 -47.91
C GLU A 663 55.65 21.68 -47.43
N ARG A 664 56.39 21.54 -46.31
CA ARG A 664 57.34 22.54 -45.79
C ARG A 664 58.80 22.06 -45.80
N PHE A 665 59.23 21.41 -46.88
CA PHE A 665 60.66 21.21 -47.17
C PHE A 665 60.98 21.56 -48.61
#